data_AF-A0A6J0U3T3-F1
#
_entry.id   AF-A0A6J0U3T3-F1
#
_cell.length_a   1.000
_cell.length_b   1.000
_cell.length_c   1.000
_cell.angle_alpha   90.00
_cell.angle_beta   90.00
_cell.angle_gamma   90.00
#
_symmetry.space_group_name_H-M   'P 1'
#
loop_
_entity.id
_entity.type
_entity.pdbx_description
1 polymer ?
#
loop_
_entity_poly.entity_id
_entity_poly.type
_entity_poly.pdbx_seq_one_letter_code
_entity_poly.pdbx_strand_id
1 'polypeptide(L)'
;MTLCVLEMAQPPFKSEEPFIPKEQETNKEEGSGEEAEDPEEAQLFCPTDGTKLEALNTGEESMPRDPECCDIPFYVSEFVEREVGIDCESLSKVGHLIEQLSESKMKLEEQVLTVSSEVPKRIQKALQNAEDSKKSLCQLLEKERVLHDSINNHLLTSKPWMEDLGVLISQIKEVERHLAYLKWISQIEELSDNIQQYLMTNNVPDAATTLVSMAELDIKLQESSCSHLLTFMRSTVQFWHKILKDKLSSDFEETLTHLHWPFIGPAQSQPFGLATSPANAAEIFNNFETLFSQLLKLQTSDELLTKPKQLPEKYLLPPSPPIILPMQMMLAPLQKRFKYHFTGNRQTNVLSKPEWYLTQVLMWIGNHAKFLEDKVQPILDKAGSPVNARVEFSRALVMLILEKLATDIPCLLYDDNLFCHLVDEVLLFERELHSVHGYLSSFPSCMHILSEETYFQRWLTVERKFALQKMDSMLSSEGAWISQYKDITDVDEMKVPDCAETFMTLLLVITDRYKHLPTAARKLQFLELQKELVDDFRIRLTQVMKEETRAPLAFRYCAILNAVNYIATVLADWADNLFFLQLQQAALEVDSNTLSKLQLGQLASMESSVFDDMINLLERLKHDMLTRQVDHVFREVKDAAKMYRKERWLSLPSQSEQAMMTLSTTACPLLLTLRDRLLQLEQQLCYSLFKIFWQMLAEKVDLFIYQEVILANHFNEGGAAQLQFDMTRNLFPLFSHYCKRPENYFKHIKEACIVLNLNVGSALLLKDVLQSATENRTGTILNSDQPTAVAALNELGIYKLAQQDVEILLNLRTNWPVTAK
;
A
#
# COMPACT_ATOMS: atom_id res chain seq x y z
N MET A 1 -32.86 1.84 -3.19
CA MET A 1 -33.38 3.19 -2.93
C MET A 1 -34.88 3.08 -2.80
N THR A 2 -35.35 3.42 -1.62
CA THR A 2 -36.73 3.41 -1.16
C THR A 2 -37.43 4.70 -1.56
N LEU A 3 -38.78 4.65 -1.62
CA LEU A 3 -39.76 5.74 -1.51
C LEU A 3 -39.91 6.68 -2.72
N CYS A 4 -41.07 7.24 -3.01
CA CYS A 4 -42.47 6.90 -2.79
C CYS A 4 -43.24 8.02 -3.50
N VAL A 5 -44.30 7.67 -4.22
CA VAL A 5 -45.28 8.59 -4.78
C VAL A 5 -46.31 8.90 -3.70
N LEU A 6 -46.63 10.19 -3.49
CA LEU A 6 -47.73 10.65 -2.65
C LEU A 6 -48.63 11.55 -3.50
N GLU A 7 -49.85 11.07 -3.73
CA GLU A 7 -50.96 11.81 -4.34
C GLU A 7 -51.55 12.84 -3.36
N MET A 8 -51.98 13.95 -3.93
CA MET A 8 -52.63 15.08 -3.28
C MET A 8 -54.15 14.87 -3.18
N ALA A 9 -54.74 15.23 -2.05
CA ALA A 9 -56.16 15.51 -1.91
C ALA A 9 -56.38 16.83 -1.15
N GLN A 10 -57.28 17.67 -1.69
CA GLN A 10 -57.64 19.03 -1.26
C GLN A 10 -58.81 19.07 -0.24
N PRO A 11 -59.11 20.23 0.39
CA PRO A 11 -59.64 20.36 1.77
C PRO A 11 -61.15 20.73 1.86
N PRO A 12 -61.66 21.02 3.08
CA PRO A 12 -62.24 22.37 3.27
C PRO A 12 -62.07 23.04 4.66
N PHE A 13 -61.84 24.36 4.60
CA PHE A 13 -62.36 25.52 5.38
C PHE A 13 -62.39 25.65 6.93
N LYS A 14 -61.88 26.85 7.35
CA LYS A 14 -62.26 27.79 8.46
C LYS A 14 -61.96 27.36 9.92
N SER A 15 -61.52 28.20 10.86
CA SER A 15 -61.29 29.66 10.94
C SER A 15 -60.65 30.03 12.30
N GLU A 16 -60.13 31.25 12.40
CA GLU A 16 -59.88 32.10 13.60
C GLU A 16 -58.47 32.19 14.22
N GLU A 17 -57.83 33.31 13.88
CA GLU A 17 -56.82 34.16 14.57
C GLU A 17 -57.23 34.60 16.01
N PRO A 18 -56.45 35.38 16.84
CA PRO A 18 -55.39 36.35 16.48
C PRO A 18 -54.17 36.53 17.45
N PHE A 19 -53.31 37.48 17.05
CA PHE A 19 -52.36 38.36 17.81
C PHE A 19 -50.82 38.20 17.61
N ILE A 20 -50.27 38.83 16.54
CA ILE A 20 -49.53 40.15 16.48
C ILE A 20 -48.57 40.50 17.66
N PRO A 21 -47.43 41.26 17.50
CA PRO A 21 -46.65 41.75 16.32
C PRO A 21 -45.09 41.73 16.46
N LYS A 22 -44.40 42.09 15.35
CA LYS A 22 -43.43 43.22 15.15
C LYS A 22 -42.24 42.83 14.24
N GLU A 23 -42.19 43.44 13.04
CA GLU A 23 -41.19 44.44 12.56
C GLU A 23 -39.97 43.69 11.94
N GLN A 24 -39.49 43.91 10.71
CA GLN A 24 -39.11 45.17 10.09
C GLN A 24 -38.65 44.94 8.63
N GLU A 25 -39.10 45.83 7.73
CA GLU A 25 -38.33 46.57 6.71
C GLU A 25 -37.45 45.86 5.66
N THR A 26 -38.03 45.79 4.44
CA THR A 26 -37.59 46.48 3.20
C THR A 26 -36.10 46.55 2.84
N ASN A 27 -35.77 46.08 1.63
CA ASN A 27 -35.28 46.99 0.59
C ASN A 27 -35.54 46.47 -0.83
N LYS A 28 -36.00 47.40 -1.65
CA LYS A 28 -36.17 47.34 -3.11
C LYS A 28 -34.81 47.59 -3.77
N GLU A 29 -34.60 47.00 -4.95
CA GLU A 29 -34.06 47.74 -6.10
C GLU A 29 -34.48 47.03 -7.40
N GLU A 30 -35.16 47.79 -8.26
CA GLU A 30 -35.50 47.45 -9.65
C GLU A 30 -34.35 47.89 -10.56
N GLY A 31 -34.06 47.10 -11.60
CA GLY A 31 -33.13 47.45 -12.67
C GLY A 31 -33.40 46.61 -13.92
N SER A 32 -33.91 47.28 -14.96
CA SER A 32 -34.32 46.86 -16.30
C SER A 32 -33.22 46.23 -17.17
N GLY A 33 -33.60 45.38 -18.15
CA GLY A 33 -32.75 45.01 -19.29
C GLY A 33 -33.41 44.00 -20.24
N GLU A 34 -33.27 44.25 -21.54
CA GLU A 34 -33.97 43.71 -22.70
C GLU A 34 -33.62 42.27 -23.17
N GLU A 35 -34.57 41.71 -23.93
CA GLU A 35 -34.49 40.92 -25.17
C GLU A 35 -33.50 39.74 -25.39
N ALA A 36 -34.11 38.64 -25.84
CA ALA A 36 -33.82 37.84 -27.04
C ALA A 36 -32.75 36.71 -27.06
N GLU A 37 -33.20 35.65 -27.74
CA GLU A 37 -32.49 34.65 -28.56
C GLU A 37 -31.86 33.38 -27.94
N ASP A 38 -32.00 32.33 -28.76
CA ASP A 38 -31.71 30.88 -28.62
C ASP A 38 -30.30 30.51 -28.10
N PRO A 39 -30.06 29.22 -27.82
CA PRO A 39 -29.24 28.51 -28.81
C PRO A 39 -29.67 27.07 -29.14
N GLU A 40 -29.45 26.78 -30.42
CA GLU A 40 -29.31 25.49 -31.09
C GLU A 40 -28.14 24.61 -30.56
N GLU A 41 -28.34 23.30 -30.79
CA GLU A 41 -27.39 22.27 -31.24
C GLU A 41 -26.16 21.82 -30.42
N ALA A 42 -26.08 20.50 -30.22
CA ALA A 42 -25.10 19.58 -30.85
C ALA A 42 -25.39 18.13 -30.36
N GLN A 43 -25.97 17.23 -31.17
CA GLN A 43 -25.34 16.33 -32.16
C GLN A 43 -24.35 15.29 -31.58
N LEU A 44 -24.61 13.98 -31.79
CA LEU A 44 -23.77 13.12 -32.64
C LEU A 44 -24.39 11.71 -32.95
N PHE A 45 -24.61 11.43 -34.25
CA PHE A 45 -24.37 10.20 -35.07
C PHE A 45 -25.05 8.86 -34.67
N CYS A 46 -25.56 7.96 -35.54
CA CYS A 46 -25.58 7.64 -36.99
C CYS A 46 -26.53 6.39 -37.17
N PRO A 47 -26.80 5.78 -38.36
CA PRO A 47 -26.93 6.25 -39.76
C PRO A 47 -28.22 5.74 -40.47
N THR A 48 -28.30 6.02 -41.78
CA THR A 48 -29.46 6.19 -42.68
C THR A 48 -29.69 5.10 -43.77
N ASP A 49 -30.89 5.21 -44.37
CA ASP A 49 -31.59 4.56 -45.49
C ASP A 49 -30.88 4.22 -46.84
N GLY A 50 -31.56 3.38 -47.64
CA GLY A 50 -31.35 3.22 -49.09
C GLY A 50 -32.51 2.51 -49.82
N THR A 51 -33.25 3.27 -50.63
CA THR A 51 -34.44 2.96 -51.45
C THR A 51 -34.12 2.31 -52.82
N LYS A 52 -35.13 1.72 -53.51
CA LYS A 52 -35.23 1.84 -54.99
C LYS A 52 -36.59 1.51 -55.60
N LEU A 53 -36.90 2.26 -56.66
CA LEU A 53 -37.97 2.13 -57.65
C LEU A 53 -37.28 2.18 -59.04
N GLU A 54 -37.73 1.43 -60.06
CA GLU A 54 -37.81 1.83 -61.50
C GLU A 54 -38.09 0.67 -62.48
N ALA A 55 -38.65 1.04 -63.64
CA ALA A 55 -39.16 0.24 -64.76
C ALA A 55 -38.18 0.17 -65.97
N LEU A 56 -38.43 -0.69 -66.98
CA LEU A 56 -38.31 -0.35 -68.44
C LEU A 56 -38.63 -1.48 -69.44
N ASN A 57 -38.78 -1.03 -70.68
CA ASN A 57 -39.42 -1.53 -71.89
C ASN A 57 -38.37 -1.82 -73.00
N THR A 58 -38.66 -2.78 -73.89
CA THR A 58 -38.34 -2.94 -75.35
C THR A 58 -36.94 -2.72 -75.97
N GLY A 59 -36.55 -3.61 -76.90
CA GLY A 59 -35.66 -3.31 -78.04
C GLY A 59 -34.97 -4.52 -78.71
N GLU A 60 -35.44 -4.88 -79.92
CA GLU A 60 -34.93 -5.87 -80.91
C GLU A 60 -33.52 -5.47 -81.48
N GLU A 61 -32.76 -6.22 -82.29
CA GLU A 61 -33.08 -6.78 -83.62
C GLU A 61 -31.79 -7.40 -84.24
N SER A 62 -31.89 -8.42 -85.11
CA SER A 62 -31.27 -8.43 -86.46
C SER A 62 -31.44 -9.76 -87.21
N MET A 63 -31.72 -9.62 -88.51
CA MET A 63 -32.14 -10.61 -89.50
C MET A 63 -31.01 -11.39 -90.22
N PRO A 64 -31.34 -12.49 -90.92
CA PRO A 64 -30.57 -13.02 -92.05
C PRO A 64 -31.32 -13.03 -93.41
N ARG A 65 -30.53 -13.11 -94.49
CA ARG A 65 -30.92 -13.19 -95.91
C ARG A 65 -31.18 -14.62 -96.42
N ASP A 66 -32.03 -14.63 -97.44
CA ASP A 66 -32.72 -15.66 -98.23
C ASP A 66 -32.01 -16.94 -98.70
N PRO A 67 -32.74 -18.07 -98.69
CA PRO A 67 -32.48 -19.28 -99.45
C PRO A 67 -33.63 -19.62 -100.42
N GLU A 68 -33.73 -18.95 -101.56
CA GLU A 68 -34.44 -19.48 -102.73
C GLU A 68 -33.41 -19.87 -103.81
N CYS A 69 -33.62 -21.03 -104.45
CA CYS A 69 -32.80 -21.66 -105.51
C CYS A 69 -31.74 -22.69 -105.04
N CYS A 70 -32.23 -23.88 -104.62
CA CYS A 70 -31.41 -25.09 -104.55
C CYS A 70 -32.09 -26.16 -105.41
N ASP A 71 -31.61 -26.38 -106.64
CA ASP A 71 -32.00 -27.49 -107.49
C ASP A 71 -31.45 -28.81 -106.91
N ILE A 72 -32.13 -29.30 -105.86
CA ILE A 72 -31.89 -30.59 -105.19
C ILE A 72 -31.78 -31.77 -106.18
N PRO A 73 -32.54 -31.82 -107.30
CA PRO A 73 -32.41 -32.93 -108.24
C PRO A 73 -31.02 -33.04 -108.88
N PHE A 74 -30.33 -31.91 -109.11
CA PHE A 74 -29.02 -31.90 -109.77
C PHE A 74 -27.91 -32.42 -108.84
N TYR A 75 -27.95 -32.05 -107.56
CA TYR A 75 -26.99 -32.52 -106.56
C TYR A 75 -27.11 -34.02 -106.29
N VAL A 76 -28.35 -34.54 -106.25
CA VAL A 76 -28.62 -35.97 -106.07
C VAL A 76 -28.18 -36.76 -107.31
N SER A 77 -28.38 -36.21 -108.51
CA SER A 77 -27.91 -36.79 -109.78
C SER A 77 -26.38 -36.91 -109.81
N GLU A 78 -25.64 -35.81 -109.60
CA GLU A 78 -24.18 -35.78 -109.63
C GLU A 78 -23.56 -36.70 -108.57
N PHE A 79 -24.15 -36.73 -107.37
CA PHE A 79 -23.70 -37.59 -106.27
C PHE A 79 -23.87 -39.09 -106.59
N VAL A 80 -25.01 -39.49 -107.18
CA VAL A 80 -25.24 -40.88 -107.59
C VAL A 80 -24.32 -41.27 -108.75
N GLU A 81 -24.16 -40.41 -109.76
CA GLU A 81 -23.30 -40.68 -110.93
C GLU A 81 -21.81 -40.82 -110.53
N ARG A 82 -21.36 -40.03 -109.56
CA ARG A 82 -19.97 -40.04 -109.05
C ARG A 82 -19.63 -41.24 -108.19
N GLU A 83 -20.49 -41.57 -107.23
CA GLU A 83 -20.19 -42.59 -106.21
C GLU A 83 -20.51 -44.01 -106.68
N VAL A 84 -21.49 -44.14 -107.58
CA VAL A 84 -21.89 -45.46 -108.11
C VAL A 84 -21.13 -45.79 -109.39
N GLY A 85 -20.90 -44.80 -110.26
CA GLY A 85 -20.41 -45.02 -111.62
C GLY A 85 -21.47 -45.63 -112.55
N ILE A 86 -21.22 -45.54 -113.86
CA ILE A 86 -22.20 -45.74 -114.95
C ILE A 86 -22.37 -47.21 -115.40
N ASP A 87 -21.76 -48.16 -114.70
CA ASP A 87 -21.51 -49.52 -115.20
C ASP A 87 -22.04 -50.63 -114.26
N CYS A 88 -22.61 -51.71 -114.82
CA CYS A 88 -23.47 -52.66 -114.10
C CYS A 88 -22.76 -53.51 -113.01
N GLU A 89 -21.46 -53.74 -113.10
CA GLU A 89 -20.70 -54.39 -112.01
C GLU A 89 -20.37 -53.42 -110.86
N SER A 90 -20.53 -52.10 -111.11
CA SER A 90 -20.36 -51.01 -110.14
C SER A 90 -21.61 -50.76 -109.30
N LEU A 91 -22.76 -51.37 -109.66
CA LEU A 91 -23.97 -51.42 -108.83
C LEU A 91 -23.72 -52.04 -107.45
N SER A 92 -22.67 -52.86 -107.31
CA SER A 92 -22.23 -53.38 -106.01
C SER A 92 -21.89 -52.26 -105.00
N LYS A 93 -21.46 -51.08 -105.48
CA LYS A 93 -21.13 -49.91 -104.67
C LYS A 93 -22.36 -49.08 -104.26
N VAL A 94 -23.51 -49.22 -104.95
CA VAL A 94 -24.79 -48.63 -104.53
C VAL A 94 -25.23 -49.18 -103.19
N GLY A 95 -25.05 -50.49 -102.97
CA GLY A 95 -25.49 -51.14 -101.73
C GLY A 95 -24.85 -50.49 -100.50
N HIS A 96 -23.54 -50.27 -100.56
CA HIS A 96 -22.79 -49.69 -99.43
C HIS A 96 -23.10 -48.20 -99.22
N LEU A 97 -23.37 -47.45 -100.28
CA LEU A 97 -23.77 -46.04 -100.18
C LEU A 97 -25.18 -45.86 -99.64
N ILE A 98 -26.13 -46.70 -100.07
CA ILE A 98 -27.49 -46.71 -99.53
C ILE A 98 -27.46 -47.07 -98.04
N GLU A 99 -26.58 -47.99 -97.63
CA GLU A 99 -26.45 -48.38 -96.23
C GLU A 99 -25.94 -47.19 -95.37
N GLN A 100 -24.86 -46.52 -95.78
CA GLN A 100 -24.34 -45.32 -95.08
C GLN A 100 -25.33 -44.14 -95.06
N LEU A 101 -26.02 -43.88 -96.17
CA LEU A 101 -27.03 -42.81 -96.24
C LEU A 101 -28.28 -43.16 -95.43
N SER A 102 -28.66 -44.43 -95.37
CA SER A 102 -29.77 -44.87 -94.52
C SER A 102 -29.43 -44.73 -93.03
N GLU A 103 -28.20 -45.01 -92.62
CA GLU A 103 -27.77 -44.93 -91.22
C GLU A 103 -27.67 -43.47 -90.73
N SER A 104 -27.17 -42.57 -91.59
CA SER A 104 -27.13 -41.13 -91.31
C SER A 104 -28.52 -40.49 -91.31
N LYS A 105 -29.40 -40.86 -92.26
CA LYS A 105 -30.81 -40.47 -92.27
C LYS A 105 -31.53 -40.96 -91.01
N MET A 106 -31.31 -42.21 -90.60
CA MET A 106 -31.95 -42.79 -89.42
C MET A 106 -31.52 -42.09 -88.13
N LYS A 107 -30.24 -41.71 -87.99
CA LYS A 107 -29.76 -40.91 -86.83
C LYS A 107 -30.34 -39.50 -86.78
N LEU A 108 -30.46 -38.83 -87.93
CA LEU A 108 -31.05 -37.48 -88.01
C LEU A 108 -32.57 -37.52 -87.77
N GLU A 109 -33.27 -38.51 -88.31
CA GLU A 109 -34.70 -38.74 -88.05
C GLU A 109 -34.93 -39.07 -86.57
N GLU A 110 -34.06 -39.87 -85.94
CA GLU A 110 -34.14 -40.19 -84.50
C GLU A 110 -33.93 -38.94 -83.61
N GLN A 111 -32.98 -38.06 -83.95
CA GLN A 111 -32.76 -36.80 -83.22
C GLN A 111 -33.91 -35.79 -83.39
N VAL A 112 -34.49 -35.68 -84.59
CA VAL A 112 -35.64 -34.78 -84.82
C VAL A 112 -36.91 -35.32 -84.15
N LEU A 113 -37.16 -36.63 -84.21
CA LEU A 113 -38.30 -37.26 -83.51
C LEU A 113 -38.18 -37.17 -81.99
N THR A 114 -36.98 -37.28 -81.41
CA THR A 114 -36.79 -37.13 -79.96
C THR A 114 -36.99 -35.68 -79.51
N VAL A 115 -36.46 -34.69 -80.22
CA VAL A 115 -36.68 -33.26 -79.90
C VAL A 115 -38.13 -32.84 -80.13
N SER A 116 -38.79 -33.28 -81.22
CA SER A 116 -40.18 -32.92 -81.51
C SER A 116 -41.20 -33.64 -80.62
N SER A 117 -40.85 -34.77 -80.01
CA SER A 117 -41.76 -35.53 -79.14
C SER A 117 -41.51 -35.32 -77.64
N GLU A 118 -40.28 -35.06 -77.19
CA GLU A 118 -39.99 -34.88 -75.75
C GLU A 118 -40.19 -33.44 -75.27
N VAL A 119 -39.81 -32.42 -76.07
CA VAL A 119 -39.87 -31.03 -75.61
C VAL A 119 -41.32 -30.57 -75.34
N PRO A 120 -42.31 -30.82 -76.20
CA PRO A 120 -43.71 -30.50 -75.90
C PRO A 120 -44.23 -31.27 -74.68
N LYS A 121 -43.84 -32.55 -74.52
CA LYS A 121 -44.23 -33.35 -73.35
C LYS A 121 -43.60 -32.85 -72.05
N ARG A 122 -42.34 -32.36 -72.08
CA ARG A 122 -41.70 -31.77 -70.90
C ARG A 122 -42.31 -30.43 -70.54
N ILE A 123 -42.63 -29.57 -71.52
CA ILE A 123 -43.34 -28.31 -71.29
C ILE A 123 -44.76 -28.58 -70.77
N GLN A 124 -45.50 -29.52 -71.36
CA GLN A 124 -46.84 -29.89 -70.90
C GLN A 124 -46.81 -30.54 -69.52
N LYS A 125 -45.80 -31.36 -69.21
CA LYS A 125 -45.59 -31.90 -67.86
C LYS A 125 -45.21 -30.81 -66.86
N ALA A 126 -44.39 -29.83 -67.25
CA ALA A 126 -44.06 -28.69 -66.39
C ALA A 126 -45.29 -27.79 -66.15
N LEU A 127 -46.12 -27.58 -67.17
CA LEU A 127 -47.38 -26.82 -67.07
C LEU A 127 -48.38 -27.57 -66.18
N GLN A 128 -48.55 -28.87 -66.38
CA GLN A 128 -49.40 -29.71 -65.55
C GLN A 128 -48.91 -29.73 -64.10
N ASN A 129 -47.60 -29.86 -63.87
CA ASN A 129 -47.02 -29.79 -62.53
C ASN A 129 -47.23 -28.40 -61.89
N ALA A 130 -47.18 -27.31 -62.67
CA ALA A 130 -47.45 -25.97 -62.18
C ALA A 130 -48.94 -25.78 -61.84
N GLU A 131 -49.85 -26.31 -62.66
CA GLU A 131 -51.29 -26.32 -62.38
C GLU A 131 -51.63 -27.17 -61.16
N ASP A 132 -51.04 -28.36 -61.04
CA ASP A 132 -51.20 -29.24 -59.88
C ASP A 132 -50.63 -28.58 -58.62
N SER A 133 -49.48 -27.93 -58.71
CA SER A 133 -48.88 -27.17 -57.60
C SER A 133 -49.75 -25.98 -57.20
N LYS A 134 -50.32 -25.25 -58.16
CA LYS A 134 -51.28 -24.16 -57.90
C LYS A 134 -52.54 -24.70 -57.22
N LYS A 135 -53.06 -25.83 -57.67
CA LYS A 135 -54.23 -26.49 -57.07
C LYS A 135 -53.93 -26.94 -55.64
N SER A 136 -52.77 -27.55 -55.40
CA SER A 136 -52.33 -27.92 -54.05
C SER A 136 -52.12 -26.69 -53.15
N LEU A 137 -51.56 -25.59 -53.68
CA LEU A 137 -51.41 -24.35 -52.92
C LEU A 137 -52.78 -23.75 -52.56
N CYS A 138 -53.72 -23.70 -53.50
CA CYS A 138 -55.09 -23.26 -53.21
C CYS A 138 -55.76 -24.15 -52.16
N GLN A 139 -55.56 -25.46 -52.21
CA GLN A 139 -56.07 -26.38 -51.18
C GLN A 139 -55.40 -26.17 -49.81
N LEU A 140 -54.11 -25.87 -49.77
CA LEU A 140 -53.39 -25.56 -48.53
C LEU A 140 -53.84 -24.23 -47.94
N LEU A 141 -54.01 -23.18 -48.76
CA LEU A 141 -54.54 -21.89 -48.34
C LEU A 141 -55.97 -22.02 -47.81
N GLU A 142 -56.81 -22.85 -48.43
CA GLU A 142 -58.16 -23.09 -47.92
C GLU A 142 -58.14 -23.88 -46.60
N LYS A 143 -57.26 -24.88 -46.47
CA LYS A 143 -57.06 -25.59 -45.19
C LYS A 143 -56.52 -24.67 -44.11
N GLU A 144 -55.59 -23.78 -44.44
CA GLU A 144 -55.06 -22.77 -43.54
C GLU A 144 -56.18 -21.84 -43.07
N ARG A 145 -57.01 -21.34 -44.00
CA ARG A 145 -58.15 -20.48 -43.68
C ARG A 145 -59.13 -21.17 -42.75
N VAL A 146 -59.53 -22.41 -43.06
CA VAL A 146 -60.43 -23.20 -42.22
C VAL A 146 -59.82 -23.47 -40.85
N LEU A 147 -58.52 -23.79 -40.79
CA LEU A 147 -57.83 -23.99 -39.52
C LEU A 147 -57.72 -22.70 -38.72
N HIS A 148 -57.43 -21.57 -39.36
CA HIS A 148 -57.38 -20.24 -38.74
C HIS A 148 -58.73 -19.85 -38.17
N ASP A 149 -59.80 -20.03 -38.95
CA ASP A 149 -61.18 -19.79 -38.51
C ASP A 149 -61.55 -20.73 -37.36
N SER A 150 -61.15 -22.01 -37.43
CA SER A 150 -61.38 -22.98 -36.33
C SER A 150 -60.62 -22.61 -35.05
N ILE A 151 -59.36 -22.17 -35.16
CA ILE A 151 -58.54 -21.73 -34.02
C ILE A 151 -59.13 -20.46 -33.43
N ASN A 152 -59.47 -19.47 -34.25
CA ASN A 152 -60.08 -18.22 -33.77
C ASN A 152 -61.43 -18.49 -33.13
N ASN A 153 -62.26 -19.37 -33.69
CA ASN A 153 -63.54 -19.72 -33.12
C ASN A 153 -63.35 -20.47 -31.78
N HIS A 154 -62.36 -21.37 -31.68
CA HIS A 154 -61.99 -22.02 -30.42
C HIS A 154 -61.44 -21.01 -29.40
N LEU A 155 -60.63 -20.03 -29.81
CA LEU A 155 -60.13 -18.96 -28.93
C LEU A 155 -61.28 -18.06 -28.45
N LEU A 156 -62.21 -17.70 -29.33
CA LEU A 156 -63.39 -16.90 -28.99
C LEU A 156 -64.34 -17.65 -28.05
N THR A 157 -64.54 -18.95 -28.25
CA THR A 157 -65.34 -19.78 -27.33
C THR A 157 -64.60 -20.09 -26.04
N SER A 158 -63.26 -20.12 -26.04
CA SER A 158 -62.47 -20.40 -24.85
C SER A 158 -62.16 -19.20 -23.97
N LYS A 159 -62.14 -18.01 -24.54
CA LYS A 159 -61.87 -16.76 -23.83
C LYS A 159 -62.78 -16.52 -22.61
N PRO A 160 -64.13 -16.68 -22.69
CA PRO A 160 -65.01 -16.43 -21.56
C PRO A 160 -64.74 -17.38 -20.39
N TRP A 161 -64.60 -18.68 -20.65
CA TRP A 161 -64.34 -19.62 -19.55
C TRP A 161 -62.89 -19.52 -19.04
N MET A 162 -61.91 -19.10 -19.85
CA MET A 162 -60.57 -18.79 -19.36
C MET A 162 -60.56 -17.56 -18.45
N GLU A 163 -61.36 -16.53 -18.77
CA GLU A 163 -61.56 -15.35 -17.91
C GLU A 163 -62.23 -15.77 -16.59
N ASP A 164 -63.31 -16.57 -16.64
CA ASP A 164 -63.99 -17.10 -15.45
C ASP A 164 -63.07 -17.98 -14.60
N LEU A 165 -62.28 -18.86 -15.23
CA LEU A 165 -61.32 -19.72 -14.55
C LEU A 165 -60.14 -18.91 -13.99
N GLY A 166 -59.75 -17.82 -14.65
CA GLY A 166 -58.79 -16.83 -14.16
C GLY A 166 -59.28 -16.12 -12.89
N VAL A 167 -60.57 -15.76 -12.83
CA VAL A 167 -61.22 -15.21 -11.63
C VAL A 167 -61.20 -16.24 -10.49
N LEU A 168 -61.61 -17.49 -10.77
CA LEU A 168 -61.60 -18.56 -9.76
C LEU A 168 -60.18 -18.87 -9.26
N ILE A 169 -59.17 -18.92 -10.13
CA ILE A 169 -57.76 -19.10 -9.74
C ILE A 169 -57.30 -17.93 -8.86
N SER A 170 -57.72 -16.70 -9.17
CA SER A 170 -57.38 -15.53 -8.37
C SER A 170 -58.02 -15.59 -6.98
N GLN A 171 -59.28 -16.01 -6.89
CA GLN A 171 -59.96 -16.25 -5.62
C GLN A 171 -59.29 -17.37 -4.81
N ILE A 172 -58.88 -18.48 -5.45
CA ILE A 172 -58.15 -19.55 -4.78
C ILE A 172 -56.83 -19.03 -4.22
N LYS A 173 -56.04 -18.29 -5.03
CA LYS A 173 -54.79 -17.67 -4.57
C LYS A 173 -55.00 -16.69 -3.41
N GLU A 174 -56.10 -15.96 -3.41
CA GLU A 174 -56.45 -15.04 -2.32
C GLU A 174 -56.78 -15.81 -1.04
N VAL A 175 -57.60 -16.87 -1.12
CA VAL A 175 -57.91 -17.73 0.03
C VAL A 175 -56.65 -18.42 0.56
N GLU A 176 -55.77 -18.91 -0.31
CA GLU A 176 -54.48 -19.50 0.06
C GLU A 176 -53.60 -18.51 0.83
N ARG A 177 -53.57 -17.23 0.42
CA ARG A 177 -52.85 -16.16 1.15
C ARG A 177 -53.44 -15.91 2.54
N HIS A 178 -54.76 -15.82 2.65
CA HIS A 178 -55.43 -15.65 3.95
C HIS A 178 -55.18 -16.85 4.88
N LEU A 179 -55.25 -18.07 4.34
CA LEU A 179 -54.97 -19.30 5.09
C LEU A 179 -53.51 -19.35 5.56
N ALA A 180 -52.55 -18.96 4.71
CA ALA A 180 -51.15 -18.87 5.11
C ALA A 180 -50.93 -17.83 6.23
N TYR A 181 -51.58 -16.67 6.14
CA TYR A 181 -51.52 -15.63 7.17
C TYR A 181 -52.06 -16.13 8.52
N LEU A 182 -53.23 -16.79 8.51
CA LEU A 182 -53.84 -17.37 9.71
C LEU A 182 -53.00 -18.50 10.32
N LYS A 183 -52.33 -19.32 9.49
CA LYS A 183 -51.41 -20.34 9.97
C LYS A 183 -50.24 -19.73 10.76
N TRP A 184 -49.69 -18.61 10.29
CA TRP A 184 -48.63 -17.91 11.02
C TRP A 184 -49.14 -17.36 12.35
N ILE A 185 -50.33 -16.73 12.39
CA ILE A 185 -50.93 -16.27 13.65
C ILE A 185 -51.11 -17.44 14.62
N SER A 186 -51.71 -18.54 14.16
CA SER A 186 -51.91 -19.73 14.98
C SER A 186 -50.61 -20.28 15.56
N GLN A 187 -49.52 -20.27 14.79
CA GLN A 187 -48.20 -20.72 15.26
C GLN A 187 -47.61 -19.76 16.30
N ILE A 188 -47.78 -18.45 16.12
CA ILE A 188 -47.32 -17.43 17.09
C ILE A 188 -48.10 -17.56 18.40
N GLU A 189 -49.42 -17.75 18.32
CA GLU A 189 -50.29 -17.98 19.48
C GLU A 189 -49.93 -19.29 20.19
N GLU A 190 -49.70 -20.38 19.46
CA GLU A 190 -49.26 -21.66 20.05
C GLU A 190 -47.94 -21.52 20.82
N LEU A 191 -46.94 -20.84 20.25
CA LEU A 191 -45.68 -20.57 20.95
C LEU A 191 -45.90 -19.69 22.19
N SER A 192 -46.79 -18.70 22.10
CA SER A 192 -47.15 -17.83 23.22
C SER A 192 -47.82 -18.61 24.36
N ASP A 193 -48.78 -19.47 24.04
CA ASP A 193 -49.50 -20.31 24.99
C ASP A 193 -48.56 -21.31 25.68
N ASN A 194 -47.63 -21.90 24.92
CA ASN A 194 -46.60 -22.78 25.46
C ASN A 194 -45.71 -22.04 26.48
N ILE A 195 -45.24 -20.82 26.16
CA ILE A 195 -44.45 -20.00 27.11
C ILE A 195 -45.27 -19.73 28.38
N GLN A 196 -46.54 -19.35 28.24
CA GLN A 196 -47.43 -19.11 29.37
C GLN A 196 -47.58 -20.37 30.25
N GLN A 197 -47.83 -21.52 29.65
CA GLN A 197 -47.99 -22.79 30.37
C GLN A 197 -46.71 -23.20 31.12
N TYR A 198 -45.54 -23.06 30.48
CA TYR A 198 -44.25 -23.32 31.14
C TYR A 198 -44.00 -22.37 32.32
N LEU A 199 -44.38 -21.10 32.20
CA LEU A 199 -44.28 -20.15 33.30
C LEU A 199 -45.23 -20.48 34.46
N MET A 200 -46.45 -20.93 34.19
CA MET A 200 -47.41 -21.36 35.23
C MET A 200 -46.93 -22.60 35.99
N THR A 201 -46.16 -23.47 35.34
CA THR A 201 -45.55 -24.68 35.95
C THR A 201 -44.14 -24.43 36.51
N ASN A 202 -43.67 -23.18 36.50
CA ASN A 202 -42.34 -22.75 36.91
C ASN A 202 -41.17 -23.42 36.14
N ASN A 203 -41.43 -23.90 34.93
CA ASN A 203 -40.41 -24.47 34.05
C ASN A 203 -39.78 -23.39 33.15
N VAL A 204 -38.94 -22.56 33.76
CA VAL A 204 -38.25 -21.45 33.08
C VAL A 204 -37.29 -21.88 31.95
N PRO A 205 -36.54 -23.01 32.05
CA PRO A 205 -35.67 -23.46 30.95
C PRO A 205 -36.41 -23.70 29.63
N ASP A 206 -37.59 -24.32 29.68
CA ASP A 206 -38.38 -24.64 28.49
C ASP A 206 -39.10 -23.40 27.95
N ALA A 207 -39.55 -22.51 28.83
CA ALA A 207 -40.06 -21.18 28.43
C ALA A 207 -39.02 -20.38 27.66
N ALA A 208 -37.76 -20.33 28.14
CA ALA A 208 -36.67 -19.65 27.45
C ALA A 208 -36.36 -20.29 26.09
N THR A 209 -36.37 -21.62 25.99
CA THR A 209 -36.14 -22.34 24.73
C THR A 209 -37.25 -22.09 23.71
N THR A 210 -38.50 -22.00 24.18
CA THR A 210 -39.64 -21.64 23.33
C THR A 210 -39.56 -20.20 22.83
N LEU A 211 -39.10 -19.27 23.68
CA LEU A 211 -38.84 -17.89 23.24
C LEU A 211 -37.74 -17.80 22.17
N VAL A 212 -36.68 -18.61 22.26
CA VAL A 212 -35.66 -18.70 21.19
C VAL A 212 -36.30 -19.09 19.87
N SER A 213 -37.15 -20.13 19.89
CA SER A 213 -37.89 -20.57 18.70
C SER A 213 -38.80 -19.47 18.15
N MET A 214 -39.40 -18.66 19.03
CA MET A 214 -40.18 -17.49 18.66
C MET A 214 -39.29 -16.38 18.05
N ALA A 215 -38.13 -16.08 18.62
CA ALA A 215 -37.18 -15.10 18.06
C ALA A 215 -36.66 -15.53 16.68
N GLU A 216 -36.35 -16.82 16.48
CA GLU A 216 -36.00 -17.37 15.17
C GLU A 216 -37.12 -17.23 14.14
N LEU A 217 -38.37 -17.41 14.57
CA LEU A 217 -39.54 -17.20 13.73
C LEU A 217 -39.67 -15.72 13.33
N ASP A 218 -39.42 -14.78 14.25
CA ASP A 218 -39.42 -13.35 13.95
C ASP A 218 -38.36 -12.99 12.89
N ILE A 219 -37.16 -13.56 13.01
CA ILE A 219 -36.07 -13.40 12.02
C ILE A 219 -36.50 -13.93 10.65
N LYS A 220 -37.05 -15.15 10.59
CA LYS A 220 -37.53 -15.76 9.33
C LYS A 220 -38.62 -14.94 8.66
N LEU A 221 -39.49 -14.30 9.45
CA LEU A 221 -40.60 -13.53 8.92
C LEU A 221 -40.17 -12.17 8.37
N GLN A 222 -38.98 -11.63 8.69
CA GLN A 222 -38.57 -10.26 8.30
C GLN A 222 -38.64 -9.96 6.79
N GLU A 223 -38.52 -10.98 5.93
CA GLU A 223 -38.63 -10.82 4.46
C GLU A 223 -40.08 -10.62 3.97
N SER A 224 -41.07 -10.81 4.85
CA SER A 224 -42.48 -10.69 4.51
C SER A 224 -42.91 -9.25 4.29
N SER A 225 -43.77 -9.03 3.30
CA SER A 225 -44.43 -7.73 3.08
C SER A 225 -45.55 -7.42 4.09
N CYS A 226 -45.91 -8.37 4.96
CA CYS A 226 -47.02 -8.25 5.91
C CYS A 226 -46.64 -7.46 7.17
N SER A 227 -46.64 -6.12 7.10
CA SER A 227 -46.23 -5.23 8.21
C SER A 227 -46.96 -5.47 9.54
N HIS A 228 -48.27 -5.75 9.51
CA HIS A 228 -49.05 -6.02 10.73
C HIS A 228 -48.65 -7.34 11.41
N LEU A 229 -48.36 -8.38 10.62
CA LEU A 229 -47.88 -9.66 11.15
C LEU A 229 -46.49 -9.50 11.77
N LEU A 230 -45.60 -8.76 11.11
CA LEU A 230 -44.26 -8.45 11.64
C LEU A 230 -44.34 -7.66 12.95
N THR A 231 -45.23 -6.67 12.99
CA THR A 231 -45.43 -5.85 14.20
C THR A 231 -45.99 -6.71 15.34
N PHE A 232 -47.00 -7.54 15.06
CA PHE A 232 -47.57 -8.48 16.03
C PHE A 232 -46.49 -9.43 16.55
N MET A 233 -45.75 -10.08 15.66
CA MET A 233 -44.66 -11.00 16.02
C MET A 233 -43.60 -10.32 16.91
N ARG A 234 -43.11 -9.15 16.49
CA ARG A 234 -42.12 -8.39 17.26
C ARG A 234 -42.65 -7.98 18.62
N SER A 235 -43.92 -7.57 18.70
CA SER A 235 -44.57 -7.21 19.97
C SER A 235 -44.73 -8.41 20.91
N THR A 236 -45.04 -9.59 20.38
CA THR A 236 -45.17 -10.84 21.16
C THR A 236 -43.81 -11.30 21.68
N VAL A 237 -42.76 -11.25 20.86
CA VAL A 237 -41.37 -11.49 21.30
C VAL A 237 -40.98 -10.50 22.40
N GLN A 238 -41.26 -9.21 22.21
CA GLN A 238 -40.95 -8.17 23.20
C GLN A 238 -41.68 -8.39 24.53
N PHE A 239 -42.96 -8.78 24.47
CA PHE A 239 -43.77 -9.06 25.65
C PHE A 239 -43.18 -10.20 26.48
N TRP A 240 -42.94 -11.35 25.87
CA TRP A 240 -42.41 -12.52 26.57
C TRP A 240 -40.95 -12.36 27.00
N HIS A 241 -40.12 -11.72 26.16
CA HIS A 241 -38.74 -11.40 26.51
C HIS A 241 -38.67 -10.54 27.77
N LYS A 242 -39.52 -9.51 27.86
CA LYS A 242 -39.56 -8.64 29.05
C LYS A 242 -39.90 -9.43 30.31
N ILE A 243 -40.94 -10.26 30.28
CA ILE A 243 -41.37 -11.06 31.45
C ILE A 243 -40.25 -12.02 31.89
N LEU A 244 -39.67 -12.76 30.94
CA LEU A 244 -38.61 -13.72 31.24
C LEU A 244 -37.33 -13.04 31.71
N LYS A 245 -36.92 -11.94 31.07
CA LYS A 245 -35.75 -11.15 31.45
C LYS A 245 -35.92 -10.57 32.85
N ASP A 246 -37.06 -9.95 33.17
CA ASP A 246 -37.29 -9.36 34.49
C ASP A 246 -37.23 -10.42 35.60
N LYS A 247 -37.85 -11.59 35.38
CA LYS A 247 -37.78 -12.72 36.33
C LYS A 247 -36.36 -13.26 36.50
N LEU A 248 -35.70 -13.63 35.39
CA LEU A 248 -34.36 -14.22 35.42
C LEU A 248 -33.30 -13.24 35.93
N SER A 249 -33.40 -11.96 35.59
CA SER A 249 -32.49 -10.93 36.11
C SER A 249 -32.66 -10.76 37.62
N SER A 250 -33.88 -10.79 38.15
CA SER A 250 -34.12 -10.72 39.61
C SER A 250 -33.49 -11.92 40.33
N ASP A 251 -33.75 -13.15 39.85
CA ASP A 251 -33.22 -14.38 40.44
C ASP A 251 -31.68 -14.44 40.34
N PHE A 252 -31.13 -13.93 39.22
CA PHE A 252 -29.69 -13.87 39.00
C PHE A 252 -29.02 -12.81 39.87
N GLU A 253 -29.61 -11.63 40.05
CA GLU A 253 -29.11 -10.61 40.98
C GLU A 253 -29.08 -11.13 42.42
N GLU A 254 -30.13 -11.82 42.88
CA GLU A 254 -30.15 -12.47 44.20
C GLU A 254 -29.00 -13.49 44.32
N THR A 255 -28.82 -14.35 43.32
CA THR A 255 -27.72 -15.33 43.28
C THR A 255 -26.34 -14.66 43.32
N LEU A 256 -26.15 -13.56 42.58
CA LEU A 256 -24.92 -12.77 42.61
C LEU A 256 -24.65 -12.19 44.00
N THR A 257 -25.68 -11.73 44.72
CA THR A 257 -25.51 -11.25 46.10
C THR A 257 -25.07 -12.36 47.06
N HIS A 258 -25.59 -13.58 46.89
CA HIS A 258 -25.15 -14.76 47.65
C HIS A 258 -23.71 -15.19 47.34
N LEU A 259 -23.26 -14.95 46.10
CA LEU A 259 -21.87 -15.12 45.69
C LEU A 259 -20.96 -13.96 46.13
N HIS A 260 -21.51 -12.94 46.80
CA HIS A 260 -20.82 -11.70 47.17
C HIS A 260 -20.23 -10.95 45.97
N TRP A 261 -20.78 -11.15 44.78
CA TRP A 261 -20.36 -10.44 43.57
C TRP A 261 -20.71 -8.94 43.67
N PRO A 262 -19.84 -8.00 43.23
CA PRO A 262 -18.57 -8.17 42.53
C PRO A 262 -17.32 -8.22 43.43
N PHE A 263 -17.46 -8.51 44.72
CA PHE A 263 -16.32 -8.51 45.67
C PHE A 263 -15.67 -9.89 45.73
N ILE A 264 -14.71 -10.14 44.81
CA ILE A 264 -13.93 -11.38 44.78
C ILE A 264 -12.63 -11.17 45.56
N GLY A 265 -12.66 -11.38 46.88
CA GLY A 265 -11.49 -11.32 47.76
C GLY A 265 -10.94 -12.70 48.12
N PRO A 266 -9.67 -12.82 48.57
CA PRO A 266 -9.21 -14.02 49.27
C PRO A 266 -10.09 -14.28 50.48
N ALA A 267 -10.33 -15.54 50.84
CA ALA A 267 -11.17 -15.94 51.99
C ALA A 267 -10.81 -15.26 53.34
N GLN A 268 -9.65 -14.61 53.43
CA GLN A 268 -9.13 -13.92 54.62
C GLN A 268 -9.69 -12.49 54.83
N SER A 269 -10.36 -11.89 53.84
CA SER A 269 -11.02 -10.57 53.99
C SER A 269 -12.54 -10.67 54.13
N GLN A 270 -13.08 -11.87 54.36
CA GLN A 270 -14.48 -12.00 54.75
C GLN A 270 -14.65 -11.60 56.21
N PRO A 271 -15.72 -10.87 56.58
CA PRO A 271 -16.05 -10.62 57.97
C PRO A 271 -16.11 -11.95 58.72
N PHE A 272 -15.45 -12.02 59.89
CA PHE A 272 -15.52 -13.16 60.80
C PHE A 272 -16.98 -13.59 61.00
N GLY A 273 -17.35 -14.79 60.52
CA GLY A 273 -18.61 -15.45 60.89
C GLY A 273 -19.55 -15.96 59.77
N LEU A 274 -19.24 -15.77 58.48
CA LEU A 274 -20.15 -16.16 57.37
C LEU A 274 -19.50 -17.08 56.31
N ALA A 275 -18.71 -18.06 56.74
CA ALA A 275 -18.27 -19.12 55.82
C ALA A 275 -19.49 -19.97 55.42
N THR A 276 -19.92 -19.85 54.16
CA THR A 276 -20.93 -20.76 53.59
C THR A 276 -20.39 -22.18 53.60
N SER A 277 -21.20 -23.14 54.07
CA SER A 277 -20.84 -24.57 54.01
C SER A 277 -20.49 -24.97 52.57
N PRO A 278 -19.50 -25.86 52.34
CA PRO A 278 -19.10 -26.30 51.00
C PRO A 278 -20.27 -26.83 50.15
N ALA A 279 -21.27 -27.44 50.79
CA ALA A 279 -22.48 -27.94 50.13
C ALA A 279 -23.36 -26.79 49.59
N ASN A 280 -23.61 -25.77 50.41
CA ASN A 280 -24.41 -24.60 50.00
C ASN A 280 -23.69 -23.81 48.90
N ALA A 281 -22.36 -23.74 48.92
CA ALA A 281 -21.59 -23.08 47.87
C ALA A 281 -21.77 -23.77 46.51
N ALA A 282 -21.73 -25.11 46.45
CA ALA A 282 -21.95 -25.87 45.23
C ALA A 282 -23.37 -25.69 44.68
N GLU A 283 -24.38 -25.65 45.55
CA GLU A 283 -25.77 -25.39 45.16
C GLU A 283 -25.97 -23.98 44.59
N ILE A 284 -25.39 -22.95 45.22
CA ILE A 284 -25.43 -21.56 44.72
C ILE A 284 -24.75 -21.48 43.34
N PHE A 285 -23.62 -22.16 43.15
CA PHE A 285 -22.95 -22.19 41.85
C PHE A 285 -23.74 -22.95 40.77
N ASN A 286 -24.40 -24.05 41.11
CA ASN A 286 -25.28 -24.76 40.17
C ASN A 286 -26.48 -23.87 39.77
N ASN A 287 -27.03 -23.12 40.73
CA ASN A 287 -28.08 -22.14 40.45
C ASN A 287 -27.56 -21.02 39.53
N PHE A 288 -26.37 -20.49 39.81
CA PHE A 288 -25.68 -19.52 38.96
C PHE A 288 -25.48 -20.04 37.54
N GLU A 289 -24.96 -21.26 37.36
CA GLU A 289 -24.77 -21.88 36.04
C GLU A 289 -26.10 -22.00 35.28
N THR A 290 -27.15 -22.42 35.99
CA THR A 290 -28.48 -22.60 35.41
C THR A 290 -29.07 -21.27 34.93
N LEU A 291 -29.05 -20.25 35.79
CA LEU A 291 -29.56 -18.91 35.47
C LEU A 291 -28.70 -18.22 34.40
N PHE A 292 -27.38 -18.36 34.44
CA PHE A 292 -26.48 -17.86 33.42
C PHE A 292 -26.81 -18.47 32.05
N SER A 293 -26.99 -19.79 31.99
CA SER A 293 -27.35 -20.51 30.77
C SER A 293 -28.73 -20.09 30.23
N GLN A 294 -29.70 -19.85 31.12
CA GLN A 294 -31.04 -19.38 30.73
C GLN A 294 -31.02 -17.95 30.21
N LEU A 295 -30.29 -17.05 30.87
CA LEU A 295 -30.09 -15.68 30.41
C LEU A 295 -29.33 -15.64 29.06
N LEU A 296 -28.38 -16.55 28.86
CA LEU A 296 -27.67 -16.68 27.59
C LEU A 296 -28.60 -17.11 26.44
N LYS A 297 -29.59 -17.98 26.70
CA LYS A 297 -30.62 -18.32 25.71
C LYS A 297 -31.45 -17.10 25.29
N LEU A 298 -31.68 -16.15 26.19
CA LEU A 298 -32.39 -14.90 25.87
C LEU A 298 -31.56 -13.91 25.03
N GLN A 299 -30.30 -14.21 24.71
CA GLN A 299 -29.42 -13.30 23.97
C GLN A 299 -30.01 -12.91 22.61
N THR A 300 -30.50 -13.88 21.83
CA THR A 300 -31.03 -13.64 20.48
C THR A 300 -32.22 -12.69 20.50
N SER A 301 -33.15 -12.87 21.45
CA SER A 301 -34.29 -11.95 21.61
C SER A 301 -33.86 -10.60 22.16
N ASP A 302 -32.83 -10.52 23.01
CA ASP A 302 -32.31 -9.24 23.51
C ASP A 302 -31.69 -8.39 22.39
N GLU A 303 -30.91 -9.00 21.50
CA GLU A 303 -30.27 -8.33 20.35
C GLU A 303 -31.29 -7.79 19.35
N LEU A 304 -32.42 -8.47 19.16
CA LEU A 304 -33.51 -8.00 18.31
C LEU A 304 -34.21 -6.76 18.89
N LEU A 305 -34.23 -6.61 20.22
CA LEU A 305 -35.02 -5.61 20.92
C LEU A 305 -34.21 -4.40 21.40
N THR A 306 -32.94 -4.60 21.73
CA THR A 306 -32.07 -3.56 22.27
C THR A 306 -31.11 -3.02 21.22
N LYS A 307 -31.09 -1.70 21.07
CA LYS A 307 -30.03 -1.03 20.32
C LYS A 307 -28.79 -0.93 21.22
N PRO A 308 -27.60 -1.34 20.76
CA PRO A 308 -26.38 -1.17 21.53
C PRO A 308 -26.14 0.32 21.81
N LYS A 309 -25.74 0.65 23.04
CA LYS A 309 -25.26 1.99 23.36
C LYS A 309 -23.94 2.19 22.63
N GLN A 310 -23.94 3.10 21.68
CA GLN A 310 -22.77 3.44 20.89
C GLN A 310 -22.28 4.83 21.28
N LEU A 311 -20.96 4.98 21.35
CA LEU A 311 -20.33 6.28 21.39
C LEU A 311 -20.64 7.05 20.09
N PRO A 312 -20.58 8.39 20.11
CA PRO A 312 -20.82 9.20 18.91
C PRO A 312 -19.98 8.73 17.71
N GLU A 313 -20.57 8.75 16.51
CA GLU A 313 -19.96 8.25 15.25
C GLU A 313 -18.62 8.91 14.91
N LYS A 314 -18.33 10.10 15.46
CA LYS A 314 -17.03 10.78 15.30
C LYS A 314 -15.84 9.94 15.82
N TYR A 315 -16.09 9.02 16.75
CA TYR A 315 -15.09 8.06 17.19
C TYR A 315 -15.17 6.84 16.29
N LEU A 316 -14.18 6.67 15.42
CA LEU A 316 -14.08 5.57 14.45
C LEU A 316 -13.80 4.23 15.16
N LEU A 317 -14.77 3.71 15.90
CA LEU A 317 -14.64 2.48 16.68
C LEU A 317 -14.84 1.24 15.80
N PRO A 318 -14.06 0.16 16.03
CA PRO A 318 -14.29 -1.12 15.38
C PRO A 318 -15.70 -1.65 15.68
N PRO A 319 -16.39 -2.27 14.70
CA PRO A 319 -17.67 -2.91 14.96
C PRO A 319 -17.46 -4.02 15.99
N SER A 320 -18.23 -3.97 17.07
CA SER A 320 -18.20 -5.00 18.11
C SER A 320 -19.61 -5.47 18.45
N PRO A 321 -19.80 -6.78 18.68
CA PRO A 321 -21.10 -7.31 19.08
C PRO A 321 -21.52 -6.73 20.44
N PRO A 322 -22.82 -6.72 20.78
CA PRO A 322 -23.25 -6.37 22.11
C PRO A 322 -22.62 -7.32 23.15
N ILE A 323 -22.46 -6.84 24.38
CA ILE A 323 -22.02 -7.69 25.50
C ILE A 323 -23.13 -8.69 25.79
N ILE A 324 -22.81 -9.96 26.05
CA ILE A 324 -23.83 -10.96 26.38
C ILE A 324 -24.63 -10.58 27.62
N LEU A 325 -25.93 -10.88 27.59
CA LEU A 325 -26.89 -10.47 28.62
C LEU A 325 -26.49 -10.89 30.05
N PRO A 326 -26.08 -12.14 30.33
CA PRO A 326 -25.62 -12.51 31.67
C PRO A 326 -24.45 -11.66 32.15
N MET A 327 -23.51 -11.35 31.25
CA MET A 327 -22.34 -10.52 31.57
C MET A 327 -22.73 -9.07 31.84
N GLN A 328 -23.70 -8.51 31.10
CA GLN A 328 -24.24 -7.18 31.38
C GLN A 328 -24.77 -7.07 32.83
N MET A 329 -25.46 -8.09 33.32
CA MET A 329 -25.96 -8.14 34.70
C MET A 329 -24.82 -8.20 35.72
N MET A 330 -23.81 -9.04 35.47
CA MET A 330 -22.60 -9.11 36.30
C MET A 330 -21.83 -7.77 36.32
N LEU A 331 -21.81 -7.02 35.22
CA LEU A 331 -21.14 -5.73 35.14
C LEU A 331 -21.91 -4.60 35.81
N ALA A 332 -23.23 -4.69 35.95
CA ALA A 332 -24.08 -3.60 36.42
C ALA A 332 -23.64 -3.01 37.79
N PRO A 333 -23.25 -3.80 38.82
CA PRO A 333 -22.72 -3.26 40.07
C PRO A 333 -21.43 -2.45 39.89
N LEU A 334 -20.52 -2.90 39.02
CA LEU A 334 -19.26 -2.21 38.73
C LEU A 334 -19.51 -0.92 37.92
N GLN A 335 -20.42 -0.95 36.95
CA GLN A 335 -20.83 0.23 36.20
C GLN A 335 -21.47 1.29 37.11
N LYS A 336 -22.35 0.89 38.03
CA LYS A 336 -22.94 1.78 39.05
C LYS A 336 -21.84 2.39 39.93
N ARG A 337 -20.87 1.59 40.38
CA ARG A 337 -19.74 2.06 41.20
C ARG A 337 -18.85 3.03 40.43
N PHE A 338 -18.50 2.72 39.18
CA PHE A 338 -17.70 3.60 38.33
C PHE A 338 -18.37 4.96 38.14
N LYS A 339 -19.66 4.96 37.76
CA LYS A 339 -20.44 6.19 37.61
C LYS A 339 -20.53 6.96 38.92
N TYR A 340 -20.77 6.27 40.04
CA TYR A 340 -20.85 6.92 41.35
C TYR A 340 -19.56 7.67 41.72
N HIS A 341 -18.37 7.12 41.45
CA HIS A 341 -17.10 7.73 41.85
C HIS A 341 -16.53 8.72 40.82
N PHE A 342 -16.63 8.39 39.53
CA PHE A 342 -15.91 9.09 38.47
C PHE A 342 -16.81 9.96 37.58
N THR A 343 -18.06 10.18 37.98
CA THR A 343 -18.96 11.14 37.29
C THR A 343 -19.63 12.08 38.30
N GLY A 344 -20.11 13.22 37.82
CA GLY A 344 -20.74 14.25 38.66
C GLY A 344 -19.76 14.98 39.59
N ASN A 345 -20.25 15.45 40.74
CA ASN A 345 -19.53 16.40 41.61
C ASN A 345 -18.76 15.73 42.76
N ARG A 346 -18.30 14.49 42.59
CA ARG A 346 -17.58 13.76 43.63
C ARG A 346 -16.12 14.18 43.69
N GLN A 347 -15.53 14.15 44.88
CA GLN A 347 -14.09 14.40 45.07
C GLN A 347 -13.19 13.39 44.37
N THR A 348 -13.75 12.24 43.96
CA THR A 348 -13.04 11.20 43.20
C THR A 348 -13.09 11.44 41.68
N ASN A 349 -13.91 12.39 41.21
CA ASN A 349 -13.95 12.81 39.81
C ASN A 349 -13.03 14.03 39.61
N VAL A 350 -11.73 13.78 39.44
CA VAL A 350 -10.71 14.82 39.31
C VAL A 350 -10.02 14.69 37.96
N LEU A 351 -10.12 15.73 37.13
CA LEU A 351 -9.56 15.75 35.77
C LEU A 351 -8.03 15.62 35.74
N SER A 352 -7.34 16.09 36.79
CA SER A 352 -5.89 15.96 36.91
C SER A 352 -5.42 14.59 37.42
N LYS A 353 -6.36 13.68 37.72
CA LYS A 353 -6.09 12.33 38.26
C LYS A 353 -6.75 11.21 37.44
N PRO A 354 -6.49 11.13 36.12
CA PRO A 354 -7.06 10.05 35.30
C PRO A 354 -6.58 8.65 35.73
N GLU A 355 -5.39 8.56 36.34
CA GLU A 355 -4.85 7.30 36.86
C GLU A 355 -5.80 6.58 37.83
N TRP A 356 -6.69 7.32 38.52
CA TRP A 356 -7.62 6.74 39.48
C TRP A 356 -8.65 5.83 38.83
N TYR A 357 -9.31 6.27 37.76
CA TYR A 357 -10.32 5.44 37.12
C TYR A 357 -9.68 4.38 36.20
N LEU A 358 -8.54 4.69 35.59
CA LEU A 358 -7.78 3.75 34.74
C LEU A 358 -7.28 2.55 35.57
N THR A 359 -6.58 2.82 36.68
CA THR A 359 -6.07 1.77 37.58
C THR A 359 -7.21 0.98 38.21
N GLN A 360 -8.32 1.64 38.55
CA GLN A 360 -9.48 0.97 39.14
C GLN A 360 -10.08 -0.07 38.19
N VAL A 361 -10.14 0.23 36.88
CA VAL A 361 -10.62 -0.70 35.86
C VAL A 361 -9.62 -1.84 35.63
N LEU A 362 -8.31 -1.57 35.54
CA LEU A 362 -7.29 -2.62 35.45
C LEU A 362 -7.37 -3.57 36.64
N MET A 363 -7.51 -3.04 37.85
CA MET A 363 -7.69 -3.83 39.06
C MET A 363 -8.96 -4.69 39.00
N TRP A 364 -10.07 -4.17 38.48
CA TRP A 364 -11.27 -4.99 38.27
C TRP A 364 -11.03 -6.08 37.24
N ILE A 365 -10.38 -5.79 36.12
CA ILE A 365 -10.05 -6.81 35.10
C ILE A 365 -9.19 -7.93 35.73
N GLY A 366 -8.12 -7.57 36.43
CA GLY A 366 -7.22 -8.53 37.07
C GLY A 366 -7.89 -9.36 38.17
N ASN A 367 -8.62 -8.72 39.09
CA ASN A 367 -9.23 -9.41 40.23
C ASN A 367 -10.34 -10.40 39.84
N HIS A 368 -11.03 -10.14 38.72
CA HIS A 368 -12.14 -11.00 38.27
C HIS A 368 -11.69 -12.08 37.26
N ALA A 369 -10.48 -11.99 36.71
CA ALA A 369 -10.00 -12.89 35.67
C ALA A 369 -10.13 -14.38 36.04
N LYS A 370 -9.66 -14.75 37.24
CA LYS A 370 -9.71 -16.15 37.71
C LYS A 370 -11.14 -16.69 37.85
N PHE A 371 -12.06 -15.88 38.37
CA PHE A 371 -13.46 -16.31 38.47
C PHE A 371 -14.09 -16.50 37.09
N LEU A 372 -13.81 -15.59 36.16
CA LEU A 372 -14.32 -15.68 34.79
C LEU A 372 -13.79 -16.92 34.08
N GLU A 373 -12.50 -17.24 34.25
CA GLU A 373 -11.87 -18.44 33.68
C GLU A 373 -12.39 -19.73 34.33
N ASP A 374 -12.45 -19.79 35.67
CA ASP A 374 -12.77 -21.03 36.40
C ASP A 374 -14.28 -21.32 36.45
N LYS A 375 -15.14 -20.28 36.40
CA LYS A 375 -16.58 -20.40 36.65
C LYS A 375 -17.46 -20.02 35.48
N VAL A 376 -17.09 -19.02 34.68
CA VAL A 376 -17.95 -18.50 33.59
C VAL A 376 -17.60 -19.12 32.25
N GLN A 377 -16.31 -19.23 31.91
CA GLN A 377 -15.86 -19.80 30.64
C GLN A 377 -16.38 -21.23 30.40
N PRO A 378 -16.39 -22.16 31.39
CA PRO A 378 -16.93 -23.51 31.17
C PRO A 378 -18.42 -23.52 30.81
N ILE A 379 -19.19 -22.55 31.31
CA ILE A 379 -20.62 -22.40 30.99
C ILE A 379 -20.78 -21.97 29.52
N LEU A 380 -19.96 -21.02 29.07
CA LEU A 380 -19.93 -20.57 27.68
C LEU A 380 -19.49 -21.69 26.73
N ASP A 381 -18.45 -22.44 27.10
CA ASP A 381 -17.94 -23.57 26.32
C ASP A 381 -19.01 -24.66 26.16
N LYS A 382 -19.72 -25.00 27.25
CA LYS A 382 -20.84 -25.95 27.24
C LYS A 382 -22.02 -25.48 26.40
N ALA A 383 -22.25 -24.17 26.34
CA ALA A 383 -23.27 -23.56 25.48
C ALA A 383 -22.81 -23.43 24.01
N GLY A 384 -21.56 -23.78 23.67
CA GLY A 384 -21.00 -23.62 22.32
C GLY A 384 -20.77 -22.16 21.91
N SER A 385 -20.67 -21.24 22.88
CA SER A 385 -20.42 -19.83 22.60
C SER A 385 -18.95 -19.60 22.24
N PRO A 386 -18.63 -18.88 21.15
CA PRO A 386 -17.25 -18.58 20.76
C PRO A 386 -16.61 -17.47 21.63
N VAL A 387 -17.34 -16.96 22.63
CA VAL A 387 -16.95 -15.78 23.39
C VAL A 387 -16.00 -16.14 24.54
N ASN A 388 -14.94 -15.35 24.68
CA ASN A 388 -14.04 -15.43 25.83
C ASN A 388 -14.54 -14.52 26.96
N ALA A 389 -14.93 -15.12 28.09
CA ALA A 389 -15.52 -14.43 29.24
C ALA A 389 -14.65 -13.29 29.78
N ARG A 390 -13.33 -13.54 29.88
CA ARG A 390 -12.36 -12.58 30.42
C ARG A 390 -12.24 -11.37 29.51
N VAL A 391 -12.05 -11.60 28.22
CA VAL A 391 -11.89 -10.54 27.22
C VAL A 391 -13.18 -9.74 27.05
N GLU A 392 -14.33 -10.39 27.08
CA GLU A 392 -15.63 -9.72 27.00
C GLU A 392 -15.89 -8.83 28.22
N PHE A 393 -15.60 -9.33 29.43
CA PHE A 393 -15.68 -8.54 30.65
C PHE A 393 -14.75 -7.31 30.61
N SER A 394 -13.51 -7.49 30.16
CA SER A 394 -12.57 -6.38 29.93
C SER A 394 -13.13 -5.36 28.95
N ARG A 395 -13.68 -5.80 27.81
CA ARG A 395 -14.25 -4.93 26.78
C ARG A 395 -15.34 -4.03 27.34
N ALA A 396 -16.23 -4.56 28.18
CA ALA A 396 -17.28 -3.76 28.79
C ALA A 396 -16.74 -2.71 29.79
N LEU A 397 -15.71 -3.05 30.56
CA LEU A 397 -15.09 -2.11 31.49
C LEU A 397 -14.31 -1.01 30.75
N VAL A 398 -13.63 -1.36 29.66
CA VAL A 398 -12.97 -0.39 28.78
C VAL A 398 -13.98 0.60 28.19
N MET A 399 -15.19 0.16 27.81
CA MET A 399 -16.23 1.08 27.33
C MET A 399 -16.58 2.19 28.35
N LEU A 400 -16.52 1.92 29.66
CA LEU A 400 -16.71 2.96 30.69
C LEU A 400 -15.62 4.02 30.65
N ILE A 401 -14.38 3.60 30.38
CA ILE A 401 -13.24 4.50 30.20
C ILE A 401 -13.44 5.32 28.93
N LEU A 402 -13.86 4.71 27.82
CA LEU A 402 -14.08 5.43 26.56
C LEU A 402 -15.16 6.52 26.73
N GLU A 403 -16.27 6.21 27.39
CA GLU A 403 -17.32 7.17 27.74
C GLU A 403 -16.77 8.32 28.62
N LYS A 404 -15.92 7.98 29.58
CA LYS A 404 -15.30 8.95 30.49
C LYS A 404 -14.32 9.87 29.76
N LEU A 405 -13.40 9.32 28.97
CA LEU A 405 -12.43 10.06 28.17
C LEU A 405 -13.10 10.98 27.16
N ALA A 406 -14.16 10.50 26.50
CA ALA A 406 -14.96 11.31 25.57
C ALA A 406 -15.59 12.54 26.23
N THR A 407 -15.75 12.53 27.55
CA THR A 407 -16.27 13.66 28.35
C THR A 407 -15.13 14.53 28.90
N ASP A 408 -14.02 13.93 29.33
CA ASP A 408 -12.93 14.63 30.02
C ASP A 408 -11.98 15.36 29.06
N ILE A 409 -11.61 14.75 27.92
CA ILE A 409 -10.65 15.33 26.98
C ILE A 409 -11.04 16.73 26.51
N PRO A 410 -12.30 17.03 26.13
CA PRO A 410 -12.72 18.38 25.76
C PRO A 410 -12.37 19.46 26.79
N CYS A 411 -12.43 19.13 28.08
CA CYS A 411 -12.15 20.06 29.18
C CYS A 411 -10.64 20.32 29.38
N LEU A 412 -9.80 19.47 28.80
CA LEU A 412 -8.34 19.47 28.99
C LEU A 412 -7.60 20.09 27.81
N LEU A 413 -8.29 20.37 26.70
CA LEU A 413 -7.65 20.85 25.46
C LEU A 413 -6.86 22.15 25.64
N TYR A 414 -7.13 22.97 26.65
CA TYR A 414 -6.43 24.25 26.83
C TYR A 414 -5.29 24.22 27.85
N ASP A 415 -5.06 23.07 28.53
CA ASP A 415 -3.96 22.90 29.50
C ASP A 415 -2.99 21.83 29.01
N ASP A 416 -1.82 22.27 28.52
CA ASP A 416 -0.79 21.38 27.97
C ASP A 416 -0.34 20.31 28.97
N ASN A 417 -0.20 20.66 30.25
CA ASN A 417 0.35 19.74 31.26
C ASN A 417 -0.67 18.68 31.64
N LEU A 418 -1.93 19.08 31.87
CA LEU A 418 -2.99 18.14 32.19
C LEU A 418 -3.31 17.21 31.01
N PHE A 419 -3.30 17.75 29.79
CA PHE A 419 -3.51 16.94 28.59
C PHE A 419 -2.38 15.92 28.39
N CYS A 420 -1.11 16.32 28.52
CA CYS A 420 0.02 15.38 28.47
C CYS A 420 -0.07 14.29 29.52
N HIS A 421 -0.35 14.68 30.78
CA HIS A 421 -0.51 13.73 31.87
C HIS A 421 -1.61 12.70 31.57
N LEU A 422 -2.75 13.14 31.03
CA LEU A 422 -3.80 12.23 30.58
C LEU A 422 -3.31 11.26 29.51
N VAL A 423 -2.63 11.76 28.47
CA VAL A 423 -2.11 10.93 27.39
C VAL A 423 -1.11 9.89 27.92
N ASP A 424 -0.21 10.30 28.82
CA ASP A 424 0.78 9.40 29.44
C ASP A 424 0.10 8.28 30.24
N GLU A 425 -0.87 8.62 31.08
CA GLU A 425 -1.64 7.64 31.85
C GLU A 425 -2.46 6.71 30.95
N VAL A 426 -3.03 7.23 29.86
CA VAL A 426 -3.74 6.41 28.86
C VAL A 426 -2.78 5.45 28.14
N LEU A 427 -1.58 5.90 27.77
CA LEU A 427 -0.57 5.03 27.13
C LEU A 427 -0.08 3.94 28.08
N LEU A 428 0.11 4.26 29.36
CA LEU A 428 0.44 3.28 30.40
C LEU A 428 -0.68 2.25 30.58
N PHE A 429 -1.93 2.72 30.68
CA PHE A 429 -3.10 1.86 30.77
C PHE A 429 -3.21 0.91 29.57
N GLU A 430 -3.05 1.41 28.36
CA GLU A 430 -3.13 0.61 27.12
C GLU A 430 -2.02 -0.45 27.07
N ARG A 431 -0.81 -0.10 27.50
CA ARG A 431 0.32 -1.05 27.57
C ARG A 431 0.01 -2.20 28.54
N GLU A 432 -0.48 -1.90 29.74
CA GLU A 432 -0.85 -2.93 30.72
C GLU A 432 -2.04 -3.78 30.25
N LEU A 433 -3.07 -3.14 29.70
CA LEU A 433 -4.27 -3.80 29.18
C LEU A 433 -3.93 -4.85 28.11
N HIS A 434 -3.02 -4.54 27.18
CA HIS A 434 -2.63 -5.48 26.12
C HIS A 434 -1.60 -6.50 26.60
N SER A 435 -0.55 -6.08 27.31
CA SER A 435 0.57 -6.98 27.67
C SER A 435 0.26 -7.91 28.84
N VAL A 436 -0.45 -7.43 29.87
CA VAL A 436 -0.77 -8.19 31.08
C VAL A 436 -2.14 -8.85 30.97
N HIS A 437 -3.12 -8.12 30.46
CA HIS A 437 -4.50 -8.60 30.36
C HIS A 437 -4.87 -9.10 28.96
N GLY A 438 -3.94 -9.23 28.00
CA GLY A 438 -4.20 -9.88 26.71
C GLY A 438 -5.44 -9.35 25.97
N TYR A 439 -5.72 -8.04 26.08
CA TYR A 439 -6.80 -7.40 25.34
C TYR A 439 -6.47 -7.37 23.85
N LEU A 440 -7.48 -7.53 23.00
CA LEU A 440 -7.27 -7.62 21.55
C LEU A 440 -7.26 -6.25 20.90
N SER A 441 -6.28 -6.00 20.03
CA SER A 441 -6.17 -4.76 19.26
C SER A 441 -7.32 -4.53 18.27
N SER A 442 -8.09 -5.57 17.95
CA SER A 442 -9.30 -5.48 17.12
C SER A 442 -10.48 -4.82 17.82
N PHE A 443 -10.41 -4.61 19.14
CA PHE A 443 -11.51 -4.03 19.91
C PHE A 443 -11.34 -2.52 20.14
N PRO A 444 -12.46 -1.82 20.45
CA PRO A 444 -12.41 -0.43 20.92
C PRO A 444 -11.41 -0.24 22.06
N SER A 445 -10.61 0.81 21.96
CA SER A 445 -9.56 1.18 22.90
C SER A 445 -9.47 2.71 23.05
N CYS A 446 -8.76 3.18 24.08
CA CYS A 446 -8.62 4.60 24.38
C CYS A 446 -7.91 5.35 23.23
N MET A 447 -7.05 4.65 22.48
CA MET A 447 -6.38 5.18 21.31
C MET A 447 -7.36 5.66 20.23
N HIS A 448 -8.55 5.06 20.13
CA HIS A 448 -9.57 5.51 19.17
C HIS A 448 -10.18 6.86 19.57
N ILE A 449 -10.26 7.15 20.87
CA ILE A 449 -10.74 8.45 21.36
C ILE A 449 -9.67 9.51 21.09
N LEU A 450 -8.41 9.22 21.42
CA LEU A 450 -7.27 10.13 21.14
C LEU A 450 -7.01 10.35 19.64
N SER A 451 -7.48 9.44 18.78
CA SER A 451 -7.37 9.54 17.32
C SER A 451 -8.46 10.37 16.66
N GLU A 452 -9.44 10.87 17.43
CA GLU A 452 -10.39 11.88 16.94
C GLU A 452 -9.64 13.14 16.52
N GLU A 453 -10.02 13.76 15.41
CA GLU A 453 -9.23 14.81 14.73
C GLU A 453 -8.81 15.94 15.68
N THR A 454 -9.74 16.49 16.46
CA THR A 454 -9.44 17.64 17.31
C THR A 454 -8.46 17.29 18.43
N TYR A 455 -8.62 16.11 19.03
CA TYR A 455 -7.79 15.65 20.13
C TYR A 455 -6.41 15.23 19.63
N PHE A 456 -6.36 14.60 18.46
CA PHE A 456 -5.14 14.17 17.82
C PHE A 456 -4.26 15.34 17.38
N GLN A 457 -4.84 16.37 16.74
CA GLN A 457 -4.09 17.58 16.38
C GLN A 457 -3.52 18.29 17.61
N ARG A 458 -4.30 18.31 18.70
CA ARG A 458 -3.82 18.85 19.97
C ARG A 458 -2.65 18.06 20.51
N TRP A 459 -2.73 16.73 20.47
CA TRP A 459 -1.63 15.87 20.88
C TRP A 459 -0.36 16.12 20.06
N LEU A 460 -0.44 16.13 18.72
CA LEU A 460 0.71 16.47 17.87
C LEU A 460 1.33 17.83 18.23
N THR A 461 0.50 18.85 18.43
CA THR A 461 0.95 20.21 18.77
C THR A 461 1.72 20.25 20.08
N VAL A 462 1.18 19.59 21.12
CA VAL A 462 1.78 19.57 22.44
C VAL A 462 3.06 18.71 22.45
N GLU A 463 3.04 17.56 21.75
CA GLU A 463 4.19 16.70 21.58
C GLU A 463 5.35 17.46 20.90
N ARG A 464 5.07 18.18 19.80
CA ARG A 464 6.05 19.04 19.12
C ARG A 464 6.65 20.07 20.06
N LYS A 465 5.79 20.78 20.82
CA LYS A 465 6.22 21.82 21.76
C LYS A 465 7.20 21.28 22.80
N PHE A 466 6.87 20.16 23.46
CA PHE A 466 7.75 19.57 24.48
C PHE A 466 9.02 18.95 23.88
N ALA A 467 8.93 18.34 22.71
CA ALA A 467 10.10 17.83 22.00
C ALA A 467 11.10 18.96 21.65
N LEU A 468 10.62 20.10 21.16
CA LEU A 468 11.47 21.27 20.87
C LEU A 468 12.09 21.85 22.15
N GLN A 469 11.34 21.96 23.24
CA GLN A 469 11.88 22.41 24.54
C GLN A 469 12.96 21.46 25.06
N LYS A 470 12.75 20.14 24.94
CA LYS A 470 13.74 19.14 25.33
C LYS A 470 14.99 19.26 24.46
N MET A 471 14.83 19.51 23.16
CA MET A 471 15.89 19.74 22.18
C MET A 471 16.73 20.99 22.50
N ASP A 472 16.09 22.08 22.94
CA ASP A 472 16.80 23.30 23.39
C ASP A 472 17.58 23.04 24.67
N SER A 473 16.95 22.38 25.64
CA SER A 473 17.56 22.06 26.94
C SER A 473 18.80 21.18 26.79
N MET A 474 18.76 20.17 25.92
CA MET A 474 19.87 19.24 25.73
C MET A 474 21.06 19.86 24.99
N LEU A 475 20.84 20.72 23.98
CA LEU A 475 21.93 21.42 23.29
C LEU A 475 22.60 22.48 24.17
N SER A 476 21.88 23.00 25.16
CA SER A 476 22.37 23.98 26.14
C SER A 476 23.05 23.34 27.34
N SER A 477 23.04 22.02 27.46
CA SER A 477 23.68 21.29 28.56
C SER A 477 25.21 21.43 28.51
N GLU A 478 25.85 21.57 29.68
CA GLU A 478 27.32 21.67 29.77
C GLU A 478 28.03 20.43 29.19
N GLY A 479 27.39 19.25 29.29
CA GLY A 479 27.90 17.98 28.78
C GLY A 479 27.49 17.63 27.36
N ALA A 480 26.72 18.49 26.66
CA ALA A 480 26.05 18.15 25.40
C ALA A 480 26.97 17.55 24.33
N TRP A 481 28.20 18.03 24.25
CA TRP A 481 29.17 17.68 23.20
C TRP A 481 30.21 16.65 23.65
N ILE A 482 30.10 16.15 24.88
CA ILE A 482 31.01 15.16 25.45
C ILE A 482 30.38 13.78 25.25
N SER A 483 31.20 12.79 24.89
CA SER A 483 30.74 11.41 24.83
C SER A 483 30.44 10.89 26.24
N GLN A 484 29.30 10.20 26.38
CA GLN A 484 28.87 9.56 27.63
C GLN A 484 29.84 8.46 28.09
N TYR A 485 30.57 7.85 27.16
CA TYR A 485 31.43 6.69 27.42
C TYR A 485 32.93 6.99 27.22
N LYS A 486 33.31 8.27 27.32
CA LYS A 486 34.69 8.75 27.08
C LYS A 486 35.78 7.97 27.84
N ASP A 487 35.45 7.39 28.99
CA ASP A 487 36.39 6.65 29.85
C ASP A 487 36.43 5.13 29.57
N ILE A 488 35.66 4.63 28.60
CA ILE A 488 35.54 3.20 28.25
C ILE A 488 35.85 3.03 26.75
N THR A 489 37.13 2.94 26.41
CA THR A 489 37.65 2.95 25.03
C THR A 489 37.17 1.80 24.14
N ASP A 490 36.76 0.68 24.74
CA ASP A 490 36.32 -0.52 24.00
C ASP A 490 34.81 -0.49 23.67
N VAL A 491 34.07 0.55 24.11
CA VAL A 491 32.60 0.64 23.98
C VAL A 491 32.16 1.78 23.05
N ASP A 492 32.97 2.84 22.88
CA ASP A 492 32.58 4.05 22.14
C ASP A 492 33.27 4.20 20.78
N GLU A 493 33.07 3.22 19.90
CA GLU A 493 33.63 3.25 18.53
C GLU A 493 33.11 4.46 17.72
N MET A 494 31.91 4.95 18.04
CA MET A 494 31.20 6.03 17.33
C MET A 494 31.41 7.42 17.93
N LYS A 495 32.04 7.55 19.11
CA LYS A 495 32.32 8.82 19.81
C LYS A 495 31.10 9.73 19.90
N VAL A 496 29.98 9.14 20.31
CA VAL A 496 28.65 9.77 20.26
C VAL A 496 28.51 10.82 21.36
N PRO A 497 28.25 12.10 21.03
CA PRO A 497 28.00 13.11 22.05
C PRO A 497 26.63 12.92 22.72
N ASP A 498 26.54 13.30 24.00
CA ASP A 498 25.33 13.18 24.83
C ASP A 498 24.06 13.77 24.18
N CYS A 499 24.19 14.88 23.45
CA CYS A 499 23.08 15.48 22.74
C CYS A 499 22.57 14.60 21.59
N ALA A 500 23.42 13.86 20.88
CA ALA A 500 22.93 13.00 19.81
C ALA A 500 22.19 11.79 20.38
N GLU A 501 22.72 11.19 21.45
CA GLU A 501 22.12 10.03 22.13
C GLU A 501 20.77 10.37 22.77
N THR A 502 20.72 11.49 23.50
CA THR A 502 19.47 11.98 24.11
C THR A 502 18.42 12.29 23.03
N PHE A 503 18.84 12.74 21.84
CA PHE A 503 17.93 13.08 20.75
C PHE A 503 17.33 11.82 20.14
N MET A 504 18.16 10.81 19.88
CA MET A 504 17.68 9.52 19.39
C MET A 504 16.76 8.84 20.42
N THR A 505 17.06 8.96 21.71
CA THR A 505 16.18 8.49 22.79
C THR A 505 14.83 9.22 22.78
N LEU A 506 14.82 10.54 22.58
CA LEU A 506 13.58 11.31 22.43
C LEU A 506 12.74 10.81 21.23
N LEU A 507 13.36 10.54 20.08
CA LEU A 507 12.67 9.99 18.91
C LEU A 507 12.13 8.57 19.16
N LEU A 508 12.84 7.73 19.93
CA LEU A 508 12.34 6.42 20.35
C LEU A 508 11.11 6.54 21.24
N VAL A 509 11.14 7.48 22.20
CA VAL A 509 9.99 7.76 23.08
C VAL A 509 8.79 8.19 22.24
N ILE A 510 8.97 9.12 21.28
CA ILE A 510 7.90 9.53 20.36
C ILE A 510 7.38 8.33 19.56
N THR A 511 8.27 7.49 19.03
CA THR A 511 7.91 6.26 18.30
C THR A 511 7.03 5.33 19.15
N ASP A 512 7.38 5.12 20.42
CA ASP A 512 6.60 4.28 21.34
C ASP A 512 5.17 4.80 21.58
N ARG A 513 5.00 6.12 21.55
CA ARG A 513 3.72 6.79 21.80
C ARG A 513 2.72 6.62 20.66
N TYR A 514 3.17 6.60 19.41
CA TYR A 514 2.27 6.52 18.25
C TYR A 514 2.20 5.12 17.59
N LYS A 515 3.12 4.19 17.89
CA LYS A 515 3.16 2.88 17.23
C LYS A 515 1.88 2.05 17.38
N HIS A 516 1.14 2.26 18.47
CA HIS A 516 -0.11 1.54 18.78
C HIS A 516 -1.38 2.27 18.34
N LEU A 517 -1.27 3.38 17.60
CA LEU A 517 -2.45 4.05 17.05
C LEU A 517 -3.25 3.10 16.13
N PRO A 518 -4.58 3.21 16.09
CA PRO A 518 -5.44 2.24 15.41
C PRO A 518 -5.32 2.32 13.88
N THR A 519 -5.09 3.50 13.31
CA THR A 519 -5.07 3.71 11.86
C THR A 519 -3.69 4.11 11.37
N ALA A 520 -3.30 3.59 10.20
CA ALA A 520 -2.02 3.93 9.59
C ALA A 520 -1.90 5.43 9.27
N ALA A 521 -2.99 6.06 8.83
CA ALA A 521 -3.03 7.50 8.57
C ALA A 521 -2.59 8.34 9.79
N ARG A 522 -3.01 7.96 11.00
CA ARG A 522 -2.60 8.64 12.24
C ARG A 522 -1.13 8.40 12.57
N LYS A 523 -0.63 7.19 12.35
CA LYS A 523 0.80 6.88 12.51
C LYS A 523 1.67 7.68 11.54
N LEU A 524 1.23 7.83 10.29
CA LEU A 524 1.92 8.64 9.28
C LEU A 524 1.98 10.11 9.68
N GLN A 525 0.91 10.70 10.23
CA GLN A 525 0.94 12.08 10.73
C GLN A 525 1.95 12.28 11.87
N PHE A 526 2.08 11.31 12.78
CA PHE A 526 3.14 11.34 13.80
C PHE A 526 4.55 11.12 13.24
N LEU A 527 4.69 10.27 12.22
CA LEU A 527 5.94 10.06 11.52
C LEU A 527 6.41 11.38 10.85
N GLU A 528 5.50 12.16 10.27
CA GLU A 528 5.84 13.48 9.74
C GLU A 528 6.36 14.43 10.84
N LEU A 529 5.73 14.46 12.03
CA LEU A 529 6.29 15.19 13.17
C LEU A 529 7.70 14.69 13.54
N GLN A 530 7.93 13.37 13.53
CA GLN A 530 9.23 12.78 13.81
C GLN A 530 10.30 13.23 12.80
N LYS A 531 9.95 13.29 11.50
CA LYS A 531 10.82 13.80 10.43
C LYS A 531 11.10 15.29 10.59
N GLU A 532 10.09 16.10 10.93
CA GLU A 532 10.26 17.52 11.23
C GLU A 532 11.25 17.74 12.37
N LEU A 533 11.17 16.95 13.45
CA LEU A 533 12.10 17.06 14.58
C LEU A 533 13.54 16.71 14.19
N VAL A 534 13.74 15.74 13.30
CA VAL A 534 15.08 15.42 12.74
C VAL A 534 15.61 16.59 11.92
N ASP A 535 14.75 17.20 11.09
CA ASP A 535 15.10 18.38 10.29
C ASP A 535 15.49 19.57 11.18
N ASP A 536 14.67 19.87 12.19
CA ASP A 536 14.90 20.93 13.18
C ASP A 536 16.22 20.71 13.94
N PHE A 537 16.51 19.47 14.35
CA PHE A 537 17.77 19.13 15.01
C PHE A 537 18.97 19.32 14.08
N ARG A 538 18.88 18.85 12.83
CA ARG A 538 19.93 19.07 11.81
C ARG A 538 20.20 20.55 11.59
N ILE A 539 19.15 21.38 11.49
CA ILE A 539 19.29 22.84 11.31
C ILE A 539 20.06 23.43 12.49
N ARG A 540 19.72 23.05 13.73
CA ARG A 540 20.43 23.52 14.94
C ARG A 540 21.88 23.05 14.98
N LEU A 541 22.16 21.79 14.65
CA LEU A 541 23.54 21.29 14.50
C LEU A 541 24.32 22.11 13.47
N THR A 542 23.68 22.44 12.35
CA THR A 542 24.29 23.28 11.30
C THR A 542 24.57 24.70 11.81
N GLN A 543 23.68 25.29 12.60
CA GLN A 543 23.87 26.62 13.20
C GLN A 543 25.06 26.62 14.17
N VAL A 544 25.10 25.66 15.09
CA VAL A 544 26.23 25.53 16.04
C VAL A 544 27.53 25.25 15.29
N MET A 545 27.51 24.40 14.26
CA MET A 545 28.67 24.17 13.40
C MET A 545 29.17 25.44 12.72
N LYS A 546 28.26 26.33 12.30
CA LYS A 546 28.61 27.59 11.64
C LYS A 546 29.34 28.55 12.58
N GLU A 547 29.05 28.53 13.88
CA GLU A 547 29.78 29.30 14.89
C GLU A 547 31.26 28.86 14.98
N GLU A 548 31.51 27.56 14.80
CA GLU A 548 32.84 26.94 14.89
C GLU A 548 33.60 26.92 13.54
N THR A 549 33.06 27.49 12.47
CA THR A 549 33.64 27.37 11.10
C THR A 549 35.09 27.88 11.00
N ARG A 550 35.49 28.82 11.89
CA ARG A 550 36.86 29.36 11.91
C ARG A 550 37.88 28.37 12.49
N ALA A 551 37.44 27.38 13.26
CA ALA A 551 38.27 26.38 13.91
C ALA A 551 37.73 24.97 13.62
N PRO A 552 37.87 24.47 12.37
CA PRO A 552 37.27 23.19 11.95
C PRO A 552 37.90 21.96 12.64
N LEU A 553 39.01 22.14 13.36
CA LEU A 553 39.67 21.12 14.16
C LEU A 553 39.36 21.23 15.67
N ALA A 554 38.48 22.16 16.06
CA ALA A 554 38.06 22.30 17.44
C ALA A 554 37.25 21.07 17.88
N PHE A 555 37.36 20.74 19.17
CA PHE A 555 36.66 19.61 19.78
C PHE A 555 35.16 19.60 19.45
N ARG A 556 34.49 20.77 19.58
CA ARG A 556 33.05 20.89 19.33
C ARG A 556 32.69 20.64 17.86
N TYR A 557 33.52 21.06 16.91
CA TYR A 557 33.30 20.79 15.49
C TYR A 557 33.34 19.28 15.20
N CYS A 558 34.33 18.58 15.75
CA CYS A 558 34.45 17.12 15.63
C CYS A 558 33.29 16.39 16.33
N ALA A 559 32.86 16.86 17.51
CA ALA A 559 31.71 16.31 18.21
C ALA A 559 30.41 16.45 17.39
N ILE A 560 30.17 17.60 16.77
CA ILE A 560 29.02 17.80 15.86
C ILE A 560 29.11 16.83 14.68
N LEU A 561 30.30 16.62 14.11
CA LEU A 561 30.47 15.69 13.00
C LEU A 561 30.14 14.25 13.40
N ASN A 562 30.59 13.82 14.59
CA ASN A 562 30.24 12.51 15.16
C ASN A 562 28.72 12.40 15.38
N ALA A 563 28.06 13.45 15.89
CA ALA A 563 26.60 13.49 16.06
C ALA A 563 25.86 13.28 14.73
N VAL A 564 26.25 14.02 13.69
CA VAL A 564 25.65 13.93 12.36
C VAL A 564 25.81 12.51 11.78
N ASN A 565 27.01 11.95 11.86
CA ASN A 565 27.26 10.58 11.40
C ASN A 565 26.46 9.54 12.18
N TYR A 566 26.40 9.68 13.50
CA TYR A 566 25.65 8.78 14.38
C TYR A 566 24.17 8.78 14.03
N ILE A 567 23.54 9.96 13.97
CA ILE A 567 22.10 10.08 13.67
C ILE A 567 21.78 9.52 12.28
N ALA A 568 22.61 9.82 11.27
CA ALA A 568 22.43 9.25 9.92
C ALA A 568 22.49 7.71 9.94
N THR A 569 23.43 7.15 10.70
CA THR A 569 23.60 5.69 10.82
C THR A 569 22.40 5.05 11.53
N VAL A 570 21.98 5.60 12.67
CA VAL A 570 20.84 5.05 13.44
C VAL A 570 19.52 5.18 12.67
N LEU A 571 19.30 6.29 11.94
CA LEU A 571 18.11 6.43 11.10
C LEU A 571 18.11 5.44 9.93
N ALA A 572 19.27 5.15 9.35
CA ALA A 572 19.40 4.10 8.33
C ALA A 572 19.06 2.71 8.93
N ASP A 573 19.55 2.40 10.12
CA ASP A 573 19.20 1.15 10.81
C ASP A 573 17.70 1.08 11.17
N TRP A 574 17.10 2.22 11.54
CA TRP A 574 15.67 2.27 11.87
C TRP A 574 14.78 2.09 10.65
N ALA A 575 15.22 2.56 9.49
CA ALA A 575 14.49 2.37 8.24
C ALA A 575 14.18 0.89 7.96
N ASP A 576 15.10 0.00 8.35
CA ASP A 576 14.99 -1.44 8.16
C ASP A 576 14.13 -2.15 9.23
N ASN A 577 13.65 -1.44 10.25
CA ASN A 577 12.76 -2.03 11.25
C ASN A 577 11.36 -2.27 10.68
N LEU A 578 10.76 -3.42 11.03
CA LEU A 578 9.43 -3.84 10.56
C LEU A 578 8.36 -2.75 10.70
N PHE A 579 8.39 -2.00 11.80
CA PHE A 579 7.43 -0.93 12.04
C PHE A 579 7.52 0.18 10.98
N PHE A 580 8.72 0.66 10.65
CA PHE A 580 8.91 1.73 9.67
C PHE A 580 8.70 1.23 8.24
N LEU A 581 9.02 -0.02 7.94
CA LEU A 581 8.67 -0.67 6.66
C LEU A 581 7.14 -0.76 6.47
N GLN A 582 6.38 -1.06 7.53
CA GLN A 582 4.92 -1.04 7.48
C GLN A 582 4.36 0.38 7.23
N LEU A 583 4.99 1.41 7.82
CA LEU A 583 4.61 2.80 7.54
C LEU A 583 4.97 3.23 6.12
N GLN A 584 6.12 2.79 5.60
CA GLN A 584 6.49 3.01 4.20
C GLN A 584 5.41 2.45 3.27
N GLN A 585 5.01 1.18 3.48
CA GLN A 585 3.93 0.57 2.70
C GLN A 585 2.63 1.37 2.81
N ALA A 586 2.23 1.76 4.03
CA ALA A 586 1.01 2.53 4.23
C ALA A 586 1.05 3.91 3.54
N ALA A 587 2.20 4.59 3.51
CA ALA A 587 2.36 5.86 2.80
C ALA A 587 2.14 5.68 1.29
N LEU A 588 2.71 4.62 0.71
CA LEU A 588 2.54 4.29 -0.71
C LEU A 588 1.09 3.96 -1.06
N GLU A 589 0.38 3.25 -0.18
CA GLU A 589 -1.03 2.92 -0.37
C GLU A 589 -1.92 4.18 -0.37
N VAL A 590 -1.63 5.14 0.52
CA VAL A 590 -2.35 6.43 0.58
C VAL A 590 -2.14 7.25 -0.69
N ASP A 591 -0.90 7.33 -1.19
CA ASP A 591 -0.59 8.07 -2.42
C ASP A 591 -1.13 7.37 -3.68
N SER A 592 -1.22 6.03 -3.67
CA SER A 592 -1.70 5.22 -4.80
C SER A 592 -3.17 5.40 -5.16
N ASN A 593 -3.99 5.92 -4.23
CA ASN A 593 -5.37 6.32 -4.54
C ASN A 593 -5.46 7.48 -5.54
N THR A 594 -4.32 8.11 -5.89
CA THR A 594 -4.25 9.25 -6.81
C THR A 594 -3.71 8.92 -8.20
N LEU A 595 -3.17 7.73 -8.49
CA LEU A 595 -2.70 7.45 -9.86
C LEU A 595 -2.70 5.95 -10.22
N SER A 596 -3.60 5.58 -11.12
CA SER A 596 -3.42 4.39 -11.94
C SER A 596 -2.25 4.60 -12.91
N LYS A 597 -1.36 3.58 -13.00
CA LYS A 597 -0.20 3.42 -13.90
C LYS A 597 1.16 3.85 -13.33
N LEU A 598 1.89 2.90 -12.75
CA LEU A 598 3.17 2.37 -13.25
C LEU A 598 3.79 1.46 -12.16
N GLN A 599 3.69 0.14 -12.34
CA GLN A 599 4.29 -0.88 -11.47
C GLN A 599 5.82 -0.72 -11.32
N LEU A 600 6.49 -0.01 -12.25
CA LEU A 600 7.93 0.25 -12.19
C LEU A 600 8.29 1.42 -11.25
N GLY A 601 7.42 2.43 -11.12
CA GLY A 601 7.61 3.52 -10.17
C GLY A 601 7.33 3.11 -8.72
N GLN A 602 6.40 2.16 -8.53
CA GLN A 602 6.12 1.56 -7.22
C GLN A 602 7.30 0.72 -6.71
N LEU A 603 7.98 -0.03 -7.58
CA LEU A 603 9.19 -0.78 -7.21
C LEU A 603 10.37 0.16 -6.86
N ALA A 604 10.58 1.22 -7.64
CA ALA A 604 11.61 2.22 -7.33
C ALA A 604 11.30 3.01 -6.05
N SER A 605 10.02 3.23 -5.75
CA SER A 605 9.58 3.89 -4.50
C SER A 605 9.61 2.96 -3.28
N MET A 606 9.64 1.64 -3.48
CA MET A 606 9.88 0.66 -2.41
C MET A 606 11.37 0.56 -2.03
N GLU A 607 12.27 1.02 -2.91
CA GLU A 607 13.71 1.12 -2.59
C GLU A 607 14.02 2.31 -1.67
N SER A 608 13.16 3.33 -1.61
CA SER A 608 13.39 4.51 -0.77
C SER A 608 12.74 4.39 0.61
N SER A 609 13.55 4.48 1.66
CA SER A 609 13.12 4.45 3.06
C SER A 609 12.37 5.73 3.48
N VAL A 610 11.53 5.62 4.52
CA VAL A 610 10.81 6.78 5.08
C VAL A 610 11.74 7.88 5.59
N PHE A 611 13.01 7.59 5.89
CA PHE A 611 13.98 8.56 6.41
C PHE A 611 15.02 9.02 5.37
N ASP A 612 14.95 8.55 4.12
CA ASP A 612 16.02 8.78 3.12
C ASP A 612 16.31 10.25 2.87
N ASP A 613 15.30 11.11 2.78
CA ASP A 613 15.50 12.55 2.60
C ASP A 613 16.29 13.17 3.76
N MET A 614 15.96 12.78 4.99
CA MET A 614 16.64 13.25 6.20
C MET A 614 18.08 12.72 6.27
N ILE A 615 18.28 11.43 5.97
CA ILE A 615 19.60 10.80 5.90
C ILE A 615 20.46 11.50 4.84
N ASN A 616 19.92 11.74 3.65
CA ASN A 616 20.62 12.44 2.57
C ASN A 616 21.04 13.86 2.98
N LEU A 617 20.22 14.59 3.73
CA LEU A 617 20.55 15.93 4.23
C LEU A 617 21.65 15.89 5.31
N LEU A 618 21.63 14.90 6.19
CA LEU A 618 22.70 14.67 7.17
C LEU A 618 24.01 14.25 6.50
N GLU A 619 23.96 13.37 5.50
CA GLU A 619 25.11 12.91 4.73
C GLU A 619 25.78 14.05 3.94
N ARG A 620 24.98 14.95 3.35
CA ARG A 620 25.51 16.18 2.72
C ARG A 620 26.22 17.06 3.75
N LEU A 621 25.62 17.28 4.92
CA LEU A 621 26.25 18.06 5.99
C LEU A 621 27.57 17.41 6.45
N LYS A 622 27.59 16.08 6.61
CA LYS A 622 28.79 15.30 6.95
C LYS A 622 29.90 15.50 5.91
N HIS A 623 29.57 15.38 4.63
CA HIS A 623 30.52 15.55 3.54
C HIS A 623 31.09 16.98 3.48
N ASP A 624 30.24 17.99 3.62
CA ASP A 624 30.67 19.40 3.66
C ASP A 624 31.62 19.68 4.83
N MET A 625 31.31 19.14 6.01
CA MET A 625 32.14 19.29 7.20
C MET A 625 33.51 18.62 7.05
N LEU A 626 33.53 17.36 6.59
CA LEU A 626 34.77 16.61 6.33
C LEU A 626 35.64 17.34 5.31
N THR A 627 35.04 17.81 4.22
CA THR A 627 35.77 18.53 3.17
C THR A 627 36.45 19.79 3.72
N ARG A 628 35.76 20.55 4.59
CA ARG A 628 36.35 21.73 5.26
C ARG A 628 37.50 21.37 6.20
N GLN A 629 37.39 20.28 6.96
CA GLN A 629 38.51 19.80 7.79
C GLN A 629 39.72 19.43 6.94
N VAL A 630 39.50 18.67 5.86
CA VAL A 630 40.55 18.26 4.93
C VAL A 630 41.22 19.48 4.30
N ASP A 631 40.44 20.45 3.81
CA ASP A 631 40.95 21.68 3.21
C ASP A 631 41.78 22.53 4.19
N HIS A 632 41.35 22.60 5.44
CA HIS A 632 42.05 23.32 6.48
C HIS A 632 43.41 22.67 6.78
N VAL A 633 43.43 21.37 7.07
CA VAL A 633 44.67 20.63 7.34
C VAL A 633 45.59 20.67 6.13
N PHE A 634 45.07 20.45 4.93
CA PHE A 634 45.85 20.51 3.70
C PHE A 634 46.49 21.88 3.47
N ARG A 635 45.81 22.97 3.84
CA ARG A 635 46.39 24.33 3.77
C ARG A 635 47.58 24.49 4.72
N GLU A 636 47.45 24.04 5.97
CA GLU A 636 48.56 24.09 6.94
C GLU A 636 49.76 23.25 6.45
N VAL A 637 49.48 22.07 5.91
CA VAL A 637 50.48 21.15 5.32
C VAL A 637 51.19 21.80 4.14
N LYS A 638 50.44 22.44 3.23
CA LYS A 638 51.00 23.18 2.08
C LYS A 638 51.86 24.37 2.51
N ASP A 639 51.45 25.07 3.57
CA ASP A 639 52.22 26.16 4.14
C ASP A 639 53.53 25.66 4.80
N ALA A 640 53.47 24.54 5.52
CA ALA A 640 54.64 23.88 6.11
C ALA A 640 55.62 23.34 5.05
N ALA A 641 55.11 22.93 3.88
CA ALA A 641 55.91 22.43 2.76
C ALA A 641 56.60 23.53 1.91
N LYS A 642 56.49 24.82 2.28
CA LYS A 642 57.09 25.93 1.51
C LYS A 642 58.59 25.78 1.26
N MET A 643 59.34 25.29 2.25
CA MET A 643 60.79 25.08 2.12
C MET A 643 61.10 23.81 1.32
N TYR A 644 60.35 22.73 1.54
CA TYR A 644 60.51 21.47 0.81
C TYR A 644 60.32 21.63 -0.70
N ARG A 645 59.35 22.46 -1.13
CA ARG A 645 59.14 22.80 -2.55
C ARG A 645 60.35 23.44 -3.22
N LYS A 646 61.20 24.12 -2.44
CA LYS A 646 62.40 24.85 -2.90
C LYS A 646 63.70 24.09 -2.61
N GLU A 647 63.60 22.81 -2.25
CA GLU A 647 64.77 21.96 -1.99
C GLU A 647 65.66 21.88 -3.24
N ARG A 648 66.98 21.83 -3.04
CA ARG A 648 67.95 21.88 -4.14
C ARG A 648 68.17 20.48 -4.74
N TRP A 649 67.11 19.90 -5.30
CA TRP A 649 67.07 18.53 -5.84
C TRP A 649 68.19 18.19 -6.85
N LEU A 650 68.70 19.17 -7.60
CA LEU A 650 69.80 19.01 -8.56
C LEU A 650 71.19 18.96 -7.93
N SER A 651 71.35 19.43 -6.69
CA SER A 651 72.64 19.61 -6.02
C SER A 651 72.85 18.63 -4.87
N LEU A 652 71.96 17.65 -4.73
CA LEU A 652 72.07 16.63 -3.69
C LEU A 652 73.15 15.60 -4.06
N PRO A 653 73.97 15.14 -3.10
CA PRO A 653 75.02 14.17 -3.36
C PRO A 653 74.43 12.83 -3.80
N SER A 654 75.15 12.10 -4.64
CA SER A 654 74.74 10.76 -5.07
C SER A 654 74.70 9.77 -3.88
N GLN A 655 73.94 8.69 -4.00
CA GLN A 655 73.81 7.69 -2.94
C GLN A 655 75.16 7.03 -2.57
N SER A 656 76.09 6.93 -3.52
CA SER A 656 77.45 6.42 -3.30
C SER A 656 78.35 7.37 -2.49
N GLU A 657 78.02 8.66 -2.44
CA GLU A 657 78.78 9.69 -1.73
C GLU A 657 78.26 9.92 -0.31
N GLN A 658 77.15 9.29 0.07
CA GLN A 658 76.52 9.42 1.38
C GLN A 658 76.62 8.13 2.19
N ALA A 659 77.12 8.21 3.44
CA ALA A 659 77.25 7.06 4.33
C ALA A 659 75.90 6.54 4.85
N MET A 660 74.90 7.43 5.03
CA MET A 660 73.55 7.09 5.47
C MET A 660 72.56 8.16 4.97
N MET A 661 71.47 7.72 4.34
CA MET A 661 70.36 8.61 3.94
C MET A 661 69.53 9.00 5.17
N THR A 662 69.20 10.28 5.30
CA THR A 662 68.33 10.82 6.36
C THR A 662 67.19 11.61 5.76
N LEU A 663 66.12 11.83 6.52
CA LEU A 663 64.99 12.67 6.09
C LEU A 663 65.48 14.08 5.72
N SER A 664 65.02 14.61 4.58
CA SER A 664 65.27 16.00 4.19
C SER A 664 64.82 16.96 5.28
N THR A 665 65.73 17.81 5.78
CA THR A 665 65.43 18.72 6.91
C THR A 665 64.30 19.71 6.57
N THR A 666 64.16 20.07 5.29
CA THR A 666 63.09 20.92 4.77
C THR A 666 61.73 20.21 4.70
N ALA A 667 61.69 18.87 4.71
CA ALA A 667 60.48 18.06 4.77
C ALA A 667 59.95 17.87 6.19
N CYS A 668 60.79 18.05 7.22
CA CYS A 668 60.42 17.84 8.62
C CYS A 668 59.16 18.63 9.04
N PRO A 669 59.02 19.94 8.75
CA PRO A 669 57.82 20.69 9.12
C PRO A 669 56.54 20.10 8.51
N LEU A 670 56.59 19.71 7.23
CA LEU A 670 55.47 19.07 6.52
C LEU A 670 55.01 17.78 7.23
N LEU A 671 55.96 16.88 7.52
CA LEU A 671 55.65 15.58 8.14
C LEU A 671 55.19 15.71 9.60
N LEU A 672 55.77 16.65 10.35
CA LEU A 672 55.33 16.93 11.73
C LEU A 672 53.91 17.49 11.75
N THR A 673 53.59 18.45 10.89
CA THR A 673 52.22 18.99 10.76
C THR A 673 51.22 17.88 10.41
N LEU A 674 51.54 17.02 9.44
CA LEU A 674 50.67 15.89 9.08
C LEU A 674 50.44 14.95 10.27
N ARG A 675 51.51 14.52 10.94
CA ARG A 675 51.43 13.62 12.10
C ARG A 675 50.54 14.21 13.21
N ASP A 676 50.80 15.46 13.57
CA ASP A 676 50.12 16.11 14.69
C ASP A 676 48.62 16.30 14.41
N ARG A 677 48.25 16.65 13.17
CA ARG A 677 46.84 16.79 12.77
C ARG A 677 46.12 15.45 12.64
N LEU A 678 46.79 14.42 12.12
CA LEU A 678 46.22 13.07 12.07
C LEU A 678 45.94 12.54 13.48
N LEU A 679 46.91 12.67 14.39
CA LEU A 679 46.74 12.24 15.78
C LEU A 679 45.62 13.02 16.50
N GLN A 680 45.55 14.34 16.29
CA GLN A 680 44.49 15.18 16.86
C GLN A 680 43.10 14.72 16.41
N LEU A 681 42.91 14.44 15.12
CA LEU A 681 41.62 14.04 14.58
C LEU A 681 41.28 12.58 14.87
N GLU A 682 42.26 11.69 14.91
CA GLU A 682 42.08 10.29 15.34
C GLU A 682 41.50 10.22 16.76
N GLN A 683 41.93 11.12 17.66
CA GLN A 683 41.42 11.19 19.02
C GLN A 683 39.99 11.76 19.11
N GLN A 684 39.57 12.62 18.18
CA GLN A 684 38.28 13.32 18.27
C GLN A 684 37.17 12.76 17.39
N LEU A 685 37.51 12.22 16.22
CA LEU A 685 36.55 11.64 15.28
C LEU A 685 36.35 10.15 15.54
N CYS A 686 35.16 9.64 15.25
CA CYS A 686 34.93 8.20 15.22
C CYS A 686 35.72 7.54 14.07
N TYR A 687 35.91 6.22 14.15
CA TYR A 687 36.77 5.49 13.21
C TYR A 687 36.35 5.65 11.75
N SER A 688 35.04 5.58 11.46
CA SER A 688 34.51 5.69 10.10
C SER A 688 34.78 7.08 9.51
N LEU A 689 34.54 8.14 10.27
CA LEU A 689 34.82 9.52 9.87
C LEU A 689 36.31 9.78 9.69
N PHE A 690 37.13 9.35 10.65
CA PHE A 690 38.58 9.50 10.56
C PHE A 690 39.15 8.79 9.34
N LYS A 691 38.63 7.60 9.02
CA LYS A 691 39.02 6.83 7.84
C LYS A 691 38.77 7.61 6.54
N ILE A 692 37.58 8.19 6.40
CA ILE A 692 37.25 9.01 5.22
C ILE A 692 38.15 10.25 5.17
N PHE A 693 38.32 10.92 6.30
CA PHE A 693 39.15 12.12 6.42
C PHE A 693 40.59 11.88 5.94
N TRP A 694 41.29 10.88 6.48
CA TRP A 694 42.71 10.70 6.14
C TRP A 694 42.90 10.22 4.69
N GLN A 695 41.94 9.48 4.14
CA GLN A 695 41.97 9.06 2.73
C GLN A 695 41.85 10.26 1.79
N MET A 696 40.91 11.16 2.06
CA MET A 696 40.77 12.42 1.30
C MET A 696 42.01 13.30 1.45
N LEU A 697 42.59 13.39 2.65
CA LEU A 697 43.82 14.15 2.88
C LEU A 697 45.01 13.54 2.12
N ALA A 698 45.17 12.22 2.14
CA ALA A 698 46.24 11.50 1.45
C ALA A 698 46.20 11.77 -0.06
N GLU A 699 45.01 11.72 -0.68
CA GLU A 699 44.83 12.03 -2.09
C GLU A 699 45.24 13.47 -2.43
N LYS A 700 44.88 14.46 -1.59
CA LYS A 700 45.32 15.85 -1.80
C LYS A 700 46.82 16.02 -1.65
N VAL A 701 47.43 15.35 -0.67
CA VAL A 701 48.89 15.37 -0.45
C VAL A 701 49.63 14.69 -1.60
N ASP A 702 49.10 13.58 -2.12
CA ASP A 702 49.63 12.88 -3.31
C ASP A 702 49.74 13.82 -4.50
N LEU A 703 48.61 14.46 -4.85
CA LEU A 703 48.55 15.41 -5.96
C LEU A 703 49.43 16.64 -5.72
N PHE A 704 49.47 17.16 -4.49
CA PHE A 704 50.28 18.33 -4.16
C PHE A 704 51.77 18.10 -4.33
N ILE A 705 52.32 17.02 -3.77
CA ILE A 705 53.74 16.73 -3.89
C ILE A 705 54.06 16.41 -5.35
N TYR A 706 53.21 15.64 -6.04
CA TYR A 706 53.39 15.36 -7.46
C TYR A 706 53.46 16.65 -8.29
N GLN A 707 52.50 17.56 -8.16
CA GLN A 707 52.41 18.76 -9.00
C GLN A 707 53.39 19.86 -8.58
N GLU A 708 53.50 20.15 -7.28
CA GLU A 708 54.23 21.33 -6.79
C GLU A 708 55.66 21.03 -6.30
N VAL A 709 56.03 19.75 -6.11
CA VAL A 709 57.41 19.35 -5.78
C VAL A 709 58.03 18.63 -6.95
N ILE A 710 57.40 17.57 -7.46
CA ILE A 710 58.02 16.72 -8.49
C ILE A 710 58.01 17.43 -9.84
N LEU A 711 56.85 17.79 -10.38
CA LEU A 711 56.77 18.40 -11.71
C LEU A 711 57.38 19.82 -11.78
N ALA A 712 57.57 20.47 -10.64
CA ALA A 712 58.14 21.82 -10.56
C ALA A 712 59.69 21.84 -10.49
N ASN A 713 60.35 20.68 -10.34
CA ASN A 713 61.78 20.59 -10.13
C ASN A 713 62.44 19.59 -11.09
N HIS A 714 63.76 19.74 -11.27
CA HIS A 714 64.58 18.75 -11.97
C HIS A 714 65.41 17.95 -10.97
N PHE A 715 65.73 16.70 -11.30
CA PHE A 715 66.37 15.76 -10.39
C PHE A 715 67.68 15.22 -10.96
N ASN A 716 68.72 15.18 -10.13
CA ASN A 716 69.87 14.32 -10.36
C ASN A 716 69.62 12.94 -9.69
N GLU A 717 70.55 12.00 -9.84
CA GLU A 717 70.41 10.67 -9.24
C GLU A 717 70.27 10.71 -7.71
N GLY A 718 71.06 11.54 -7.03
CA GLY A 718 70.99 11.72 -5.58
C GLY A 718 69.66 12.30 -5.10
N GLY A 719 69.11 13.29 -5.80
CA GLY A 719 67.85 13.93 -5.49
C GLY A 719 66.65 13.04 -5.75
N ALA A 720 66.67 12.23 -6.83
CA ALA A 720 65.65 11.22 -7.08
C ALA A 720 65.63 10.14 -5.98
N ALA A 721 66.81 9.70 -5.53
CA ALA A 721 66.96 8.75 -4.43
C ALA A 721 66.51 9.36 -3.08
N GLN A 722 66.83 10.64 -2.82
CA GLN A 722 66.38 11.36 -1.63
C GLN A 722 64.87 11.52 -1.58
N LEU A 723 64.25 11.90 -2.70
CA LEU A 723 62.79 11.95 -2.80
C LEU A 723 62.17 10.57 -2.50
N GLN A 724 62.71 9.51 -3.11
CA GLN A 724 62.24 8.15 -2.84
C GLN A 724 62.39 7.77 -1.35
N PHE A 725 63.49 8.15 -0.71
CA PHE A 725 63.72 7.93 0.72
C PHE A 725 62.70 8.69 1.58
N ASP A 726 62.50 9.99 1.33
CA ASP A 726 61.53 10.82 2.04
C ASP A 726 60.12 10.21 1.96
N MET A 727 59.71 9.73 0.79
CA MET A 727 58.39 9.15 0.58
C MET A 727 58.24 7.76 1.21
N THR A 728 59.14 6.83 0.88
CA THR A 728 59.01 5.41 1.26
C THR A 728 59.36 5.12 2.71
N ARG A 729 60.29 5.89 3.30
CA ARG A 729 60.75 5.68 4.69
C ARG A 729 60.10 6.61 5.69
N ASN A 730 59.45 7.70 5.25
CA ASN A 730 58.87 8.68 6.17
C ASN A 730 57.40 8.98 5.85
N LEU A 731 57.05 9.54 4.68
CA LEU A 731 55.66 9.93 4.40
C LEU A 731 54.68 8.75 4.41
N PHE A 732 54.93 7.69 3.63
CA PHE A 732 54.00 6.55 3.59
C PHE A 732 53.90 5.85 4.95
N PRO A 733 55.01 5.60 5.67
CA PRO A 733 54.95 5.01 6.99
C PRO A 733 54.05 5.73 8.02
N LEU A 734 53.87 7.06 7.92
CA LEU A 734 52.95 7.81 8.80
C LEU A 734 51.51 7.25 8.78
N PHE A 735 51.08 6.67 7.66
CA PHE A 735 49.73 6.13 7.49
C PHE A 735 49.65 4.61 7.77
N SER A 736 50.75 3.97 8.17
CA SER A 736 50.79 2.52 8.44
C SER A 736 49.93 2.10 9.62
N HIS A 737 49.70 3.02 10.57
CA HIS A 737 48.78 2.81 11.68
C HIS A 737 47.32 2.66 11.21
N TYR A 738 46.99 3.20 10.03
CA TYR A 738 45.61 3.31 9.54
C TYR A 738 45.31 2.34 8.38
N CYS A 739 46.34 1.86 7.68
CA CYS A 739 46.19 0.89 6.60
C CYS A 739 47.46 0.04 6.38
N LYS A 740 47.29 -1.17 5.83
CA LYS A 740 48.40 -2.12 5.62
C LYS A 740 49.37 -1.72 4.50
N ARG A 741 48.92 -0.93 3.52
CA ARG A 741 49.68 -0.53 2.32
C ARG A 741 49.45 0.96 2.00
N PRO A 742 50.03 1.87 2.80
CA PRO A 742 49.80 3.31 2.67
C PRO A 742 50.22 3.88 1.30
N GLU A 743 51.24 3.30 0.68
CA GLU A 743 51.73 3.68 -0.64
C GLU A 743 50.67 3.61 -1.76
N ASN A 744 49.58 2.85 -1.56
CA ASN A 744 48.48 2.76 -2.53
C ASN A 744 47.56 3.98 -2.53
N TYR A 745 47.65 4.85 -1.52
CA TYR A 745 46.93 6.12 -1.45
C TYR A 745 47.75 7.28 -2.03
N PHE A 746 49.03 7.05 -2.33
CA PHE A 746 49.97 8.03 -2.91
C PHE A 746 50.44 7.58 -4.29
N LYS A 747 49.50 7.30 -5.20
CA LYS A 747 49.79 6.64 -6.47
C LYS A 747 50.66 7.51 -7.38
N HIS A 748 50.39 8.82 -7.47
CA HIS A 748 51.13 9.70 -8.36
C HIS A 748 52.58 9.86 -7.89
N ILE A 749 52.79 10.08 -6.58
CA ILE A 749 54.14 10.15 -6.00
C ILE A 749 54.87 8.82 -6.19
N LYS A 750 54.23 7.70 -5.86
CA LYS A 750 54.84 6.36 -5.94
C LYS A 750 55.32 6.06 -7.35
N GLU A 751 54.47 6.26 -8.36
CA GLU A 751 54.82 6.00 -9.76
C GLU A 751 55.85 7.00 -10.28
N ALA A 752 55.78 8.27 -9.87
CA ALA A 752 56.81 9.25 -10.22
C ALA A 752 58.19 8.88 -9.65
N CYS A 753 58.25 8.40 -8.41
CA CYS A 753 59.49 7.88 -7.82
C CYS A 753 60.04 6.68 -8.59
N ILE A 754 59.20 5.79 -9.14
CA ILE A 754 59.64 4.68 -9.99
C ILE A 754 60.33 5.24 -11.24
N VAL A 755 59.69 6.15 -11.97
CA VAL A 755 60.22 6.72 -13.23
C VAL A 755 61.54 7.48 -13.01
N LEU A 756 61.60 8.31 -11.97
CA LEU A 756 62.79 9.12 -11.66
C LEU A 756 64.00 8.28 -11.25
N ASN A 757 63.77 7.12 -10.62
CA ASN A 757 64.83 6.22 -10.15
C ASN A 757 65.12 5.04 -11.10
N LEU A 758 64.56 5.02 -12.32
CA LEU A 758 64.95 4.03 -13.32
C LEU A 758 66.44 4.15 -13.64
N ASN A 759 67.11 3.02 -13.82
CA ASN A 759 68.48 3.04 -14.34
C ASN A 759 68.51 3.70 -15.75
N VAL A 760 69.65 4.27 -16.14
CA VAL A 760 69.76 5.07 -17.37
C VAL A 760 69.36 4.26 -18.62
N GLY A 761 69.71 2.98 -18.70
CA GLY A 761 69.35 2.11 -19.83
C GLY A 761 67.84 1.87 -19.93
N SER A 762 67.19 1.49 -18.83
CA SER A 762 65.75 1.30 -18.74
C SER A 762 64.97 2.60 -18.99
N ALA A 763 65.50 3.75 -18.57
CA ALA A 763 64.90 5.05 -18.83
C ALA A 763 64.97 5.44 -20.31
N LEU A 764 66.09 5.15 -21.00
CA LEU A 764 66.23 5.35 -22.44
C LEU A 764 65.30 4.42 -23.23
N LEU A 765 65.27 3.14 -22.88
CA LEU A 765 64.35 2.17 -23.50
C LEU A 765 62.89 2.59 -23.34
N LEU A 766 62.51 3.03 -22.14
CA LEU A 766 61.16 3.54 -21.90
C LEU A 766 60.90 4.81 -22.74
N LYS A 767 61.85 5.73 -22.83
CA LYS A 767 61.73 6.94 -23.65
C LYS A 767 61.53 6.61 -25.13
N ASP A 768 62.28 5.65 -25.67
CA ASP A 768 62.18 5.21 -27.07
C ASP A 768 60.85 4.51 -27.35
N VAL A 769 60.36 3.67 -26.44
CA VAL A 769 59.04 3.01 -26.53
C VAL A 769 57.90 4.05 -26.49
N LEU A 770 58.01 5.10 -25.68
CA LEU A 770 57.00 6.15 -25.62
C LEU A 770 57.05 7.05 -26.87
N GLN A 771 58.23 7.42 -27.35
CA GLN A 771 58.39 8.23 -28.57
C GLN A 771 57.89 7.51 -29.84
N SER A 772 58.24 6.23 -29.99
CA SER A 772 57.76 5.38 -31.11
C SER A 772 56.23 5.17 -31.07
N ALA A 773 55.63 5.08 -29.87
CA ALA A 773 54.18 5.05 -29.73
C ALA A 773 53.50 6.38 -30.14
N THR A 774 54.15 7.51 -29.90
CA THR A 774 53.66 8.85 -30.26
C THR A 774 53.78 9.10 -31.77
N GLU A 775 54.85 8.64 -32.41
CA GLU A 775 55.05 8.71 -33.88
C GLU A 775 54.07 7.81 -34.65
N ASN A 776 53.75 6.63 -34.10
CA ASN A 776 52.76 5.70 -34.67
C ASN A 776 51.30 6.25 -34.67
N ARG A 777 51.00 7.31 -33.92
CA ARG A 777 49.69 8.03 -33.97
C ARG A 777 49.55 8.94 -35.20
N THR A 778 50.65 9.31 -35.85
CA THR A 778 50.68 10.27 -36.98
C THR A 778 50.93 9.65 -38.37
N GLY A 779 51.21 8.34 -38.45
CA GLY A 779 51.14 7.60 -39.72
C GLY A 779 52.24 6.55 -39.91
N THR A 780 51.80 5.31 -40.18
CA THR A 780 52.51 4.18 -40.82
C THR A 780 53.81 3.66 -40.17
N ILE A 781 53.71 2.54 -39.43
CA ILE A 781 54.29 1.20 -39.72
C ILE A 781 53.89 0.24 -38.58
N LEU A 782 53.32 -0.91 -38.94
CA LEU A 782 53.04 -2.03 -38.02
C LEU A 782 54.32 -2.88 -37.85
N ASN A 783 55.06 -2.68 -36.76
CA ASN A 783 55.99 -3.69 -36.24
C ASN A 783 55.32 -4.38 -35.04
N SER A 784 54.98 -5.66 -35.19
CA SER A 784 54.15 -6.44 -34.25
C SER A 784 54.89 -7.01 -33.03
N ASP A 785 56.18 -6.73 -32.86
CA ASP A 785 57.03 -7.33 -31.81
C ASP A 785 57.44 -6.34 -30.70
N GLN A 786 57.00 -5.06 -30.75
CA GLN A 786 57.27 -4.10 -29.68
C GLN A 786 56.10 -4.04 -28.68
N PRO A 787 56.37 -4.09 -27.35
CA PRO A 787 55.33 -3.94 -26.34
C PRO A 787 54.65 -2.57 -26.49
N THR A 788 53.33 -2.54 -26.41
CA THR A 788 52.58 -1.28 -26.43
C THR A 788 53.04 -0.40 -25.26
N ALA A 789 53.05 0.93 -25.44
CA ALA A 789 53.47 1.87 -24.39
C ALA A 789 52.78 1.58 -23.04
N VAL A 790 51.49 1.20 -23.07
CA VAL A 790 50.73 0.82 -21.87
C VAL A 790 51.24 -0.48 -21.24
N ALA A 791 51.60 -1.49 -22.04
CA ALA A 791 52.19 -2.73 -21.53
C ALA A 791 53.55 -2.48 -20.87
N ALA A 792 54.41 -1.66 -21.49
CA ALA A 792 55.70 -1.28 -20.93
C ALA A 792 55.57 -0.50 -19.60
N LEU A 793 54.58 0.39 -19.49
CA LEU A 793 54.29 1.10 -18.24
C LEU A 793 53.81 0.14 -17.13
N ASN A 794 52.90 -0.78 -17.47
CA ASN A 794 52.38 -1.76 -16.52
C ASN A 794 53.48 -2.72 -16.01
N GLU A 795 54.41 -3.14 -16.87
CA GLU A 795 55.57 -3.97 -16.48
C GLU A 795 56.47 -3.26 -15.46
N LEU A 796 56.57 -1.93 -15.53
CA LEU A 796 57.29 -1.11 -14.56
C LEU A 796 56.47 -0.77 -13.31
N GLY A 797 55.22 -1.24 -13.22
CA GLY A 797 54.32 -0.98 -12.10
C GLY A 797 53.68 0.41 -12.12
N ILE A 798 53.60 1.05 -13.29
CA ILE A 798 52.98 2.36 -13.51
C ILE A 798 51.58 2.13 -14.09
N TYR A 799 50.54 2.41 -13.30
CA TYR A 799 49.15 2.14 -13.66
C TYR A 799 48.27 3.40 -13.63
N LYS A 800 48.69 4.45 -12.92
CA LYS A 800 47.92 5.68 -12.69
C LYS A 800 48.36 6.83 -13.59
N LEU A 801 49.65 6.99 -13.83
CA LEU A 801 50.20 8.09 -14.64
C LEU A 801 49.91 7.87 -16.13
N ALA A 802 49.53 8.94 -16.83
CA ALA A 802 49.36 8.87 -18.28
C ALA A 802 50.73 8.84 -18.98
N GLN A 803 50.77 8.34 -20.23
CA GLN A 803 52.00 8.32 -21.03
C GLN A 803 52.70 9.69 -21.08
N GLN A 804 51.93 10.77 -21.29
CA GLN A 804 52.45 12.14 -21.36
C GLN A 804 53.10 12.58 -20.03
N ASP A 805 52.53 12.19 -18.90
CA ASP A 805 53.08 12.48 -17.58
C ASP A 805 54.44 11.78 -17.38
N VAL A 806 54.56 10.54 -17.86
CA VAL A 806 55.81 9.77 -17.78
C VAL A 806 56.89 10.38 -18.68
N GLU A 807 56.53 10.84 -19.88
CA GLU A 807 57.46 11.58 -20.75
C GLU A 807 57.96 12.87 -20.09
N ILE A 808 57.07 13.62 -19.43
CA ILE A 808 57.45 14.81 -18.66
C ILE A 808 58.42 14.42 -17.55
N LEU A 809 58.10 13.42 -16.73
CA LEU A 809 58.94 12.96 -15.62
C LEU A 809 60.34 12.49 -16.08
N LEU A 810 60.43 11.80 -17.22
CA LEU A 810 61.72 11.43 -17.81
C LEU A 810 62.53 12.69 -18.14
N ASN A 811 61.92 13.71 -18.75
CA ASN A 811 62.60 14.95 -19.10
C ASN A 811 63.04 15.79 -17.89
N LEU A 812 62.46 15.57 -16.70
CA LEU A 812 62.91 16.21 -15.45
C LEU A 812 64.24 15.63 -14.93
N ARG A 813 64.70 14.50 -15.47
CA ARG A 813 65.98 13.90 -15.10
C ARG A 813 67.16 14.61 -15.77
N THR A 814 68.26 14.72 -15.04
CA THR A 814 69.50 15.34 -15.55
C THR A 814 70.62 14.35 -15.84
N ASN A 815 70.46 13.08 -15.46
CA ASN A 815 71.45 12.02 -15.64
C ASN A 815 71.38 11.35 -17.02
N TRP A 816 71.21 12.15 -18.08
CA TRP A 816 71.29 11.65 -19.45
C TRP A 816 72.77 11.52 -19.86
N PRO A 817 73.16 10.44 -20.55
CA PRO A 817 74.50 10.35 -21.11
C PRO A 817 74.70 11.55 -22.03
N VAL A 818 75.80 12.27 -21.86
CA VAL A 818 76.18 13.36 -22.78
C VAL A 818 76.18 12.76 -24.17
N THR A 819 75.27 13.21 -25.04
CA THR A 819 75.27 12.81 -26.43
C THR A 819 76.62 13.22 -27.02
N ALA A 820 77.51 12.26 -27.21
CA ALA A 820 78.68 12.44 -28.05
C ALA A 820 78.13 12.82 -29.43
N LYS A 821 78.37 14.08 -29.82
CA LYS A 821 78.13 14.56 -31.19
C LYS A 821 78.88 13.71 -32.20
#